data_AF-A0A7I8VJK1-F1
#
_entry.id   AF-A0A7I8VJK1-F1
#
_cell.length_a   1.000
_cell.length_b   1.000
_cell.length_c   1.000
_cell.angle_alpha   90.00
_cell.angle_beta   90.00
_cell.angle_gamma   90.00
#
_symmetry.space_group_name_H-M   'P 1'
#
loop_
_entity.id
_entity.type
_entity.pdbx_description
1 polymer ?
#
loop_
_entity_poly.entity_id
_entity_poly.type
_entity_poly.pdbx_seq_one_letter_code
_entity_poly.pdbx_strand_id
1 'polypeptide(L)'
;MVVIDNRFRHLVVGKHQEGLSLNKTAKVLKISRCAQRIWKKFKLHKTIDNLSKSGRPHKLNDADERKLCLISKRNPFWGAKKILSASLFASVISLSTCKSILRKHNLRGYVATKKPLLKKRHVSNRHNFCKRLLSWTTDEINAIVFSDETRIDLYPKRRQFVRRHPSDRYKAKYCIKTFKEANGSLNIWGFIKSDGSRGIHLYKGSLNSEKYQEILEKSVLPNYNRSHILMQDGAPCHTSKSTLNYLKKERVKYLEDWPAQSPDLNPIENLWSFLKGRVSLIKSKKFQLSEQEEESLELNRYVFLNRQPVFPWKKYSPGKNTSLNTKIGPKFFDALRKNRRSYISGTIPEDQREEKKVLTILYYIHFYGVISDWQFGFGRQPFIKGGCRIDRCTATADRSQLKTADAVLFHNSGFGSLPESKLFPSFRRPPQQKWLIHAMESNVHALLNVRRLSNKFNGTVTFKRHSDVYSPYGHYEPPGEKGHQPNKNYAEGKTELAAWFVSHCKTQSKREIYGNQLSKYMTIHVYGACGKDKRYKCKRTKSDNECYEMLDKKYKFYLSFENSLCTDYITEKAYKVLKHHVVPIVLGNVAYEEILPEHSFINVKSFRSPKLLAKYIEYLDKNDTAYNEYFKWKKDYRVVHHNNKNLLCDICEYLHASRNWTKVYTKPEYHWDTLDQCIKPKDYYKEIADEILEEL
;
A
#
# COMPACT_ATOMS: atom_id res chain seq x y z
N MET A 1 -23.39 -44.17 -39.67
CA MET A 1 -24.62 -43.37 -39.41
C MET A 1 -24.27 -41.90 -39.56
N VAL A 2 -24.87 -41.18 -40.51
CA VAL A 2 -24.59 -39.73 -40.71
C VAL A 2 -25.30 -38.92 -39.62
N VAL A 3 -24.54 -38.13 -38.85
CA VAL A 3 -25.09 -37.22 -37.83
C VAL A 3 -25.69 -36.00 -38.51
N ILE A 4 -27.00 -35.79 -38.38
CA ILE A 4 -27.71 -34.65 -38.98
C ILE A 4 -27.58 -33.43 -38.06
N ASP A 5 -26.53 -32.65 -38.28
CA ASP A 5 -26.30 -31.36 -37.63
C ASP A 5 -26.96 -30.19 -38.39
N ASN A 6 -26.78 -28.96 -37.91
CA ASN A 6 -27.36 -27.77 -38.54
C ASN A 6 -26.74 -27.47 -39.92
N ARG A 7 -25.51 -27.93 -40.21
CA ARG A 7 -24.89 -27.79 -41.54
C ARG A 7 -25.58 -28.69 -42.54
N PHE A 8 -25.90 -29.93 -42.16
CA PHE A 8 -26.71 -30.83 -42.99
C PHE A 8 -28.11 -30.27 -43.26
N ARG A 9 -28.77 -29.66 -42.26
CA ARG A 9 -30.09 -29.03 -42.44
C ARG A 9 -30.03 -27.86 -43.44
N HIS A 10 -28.99 -27.03 -43.37
CA HIS A 10 -28.75 -25.97 -44.34
C HIS A 10 -28.54 -26.51 -45.75
N LEU A 11 -27.67 -27.53 -45.93
CA LEU A 11 -27.42 -28.10 -47.26
C LEU A 11 -28.69 -28.67 -47.90
N VAL A 12 -29.55 -29.31 -47.12
CA VAL A 12 -30.83 -29.84 -47.60
C VAL A 12 -31.75 -28.73 -48.12
N VAL A 13 -31.86 -27.63 -47.36
CA VAL A 13 -32.70 -26.48 -47.74
C VAL A 13 -32.12 -25.77 -48.96
N GLY A 14 -30.81 -25.49 -48.97
CA GLY A 14 -30.13 -24.79 -50.07
C GLY A 14 -30.18 -25.57 -51.38
N LYS A 15 -29.81 -26.85 -51.39
CA LYS A 15 -29.85 -27.71 -52.59
C LYS A 15 -31.25 -27.79 -53.22
N HIS A 16 -32.30 -27.79 -52.39
CA HIS A 16 -33.66 -27.82 -52.90
C HIS A 16 -34.13 -26.45 -53.43
N GLN A 17 -33.67 -25.35 -52.84
CA GLN A 17 -33.89 -24.00 -53.38
C GLN A 17 -33.16 -23.77 -54.72
N GLU A 18 -31.99 -24.42 -54.92
CA GLU A 18 -31.23 -24.46 -56.19
C GLU A 18 -31.90 -25.32 -57.28
N GLY A 19 -33.10 -25.87 -57.04
CA GLY A 19 -33.89 -26.60 -58.05
C GLY A 19 -33.70 -28.12 -58.07
N LEU A 20 -32.87 -28.70 -57.18
CA LEU A 20 -32.79 -30.17 -57.07
C LEU A 20 -34.02 -30.73 -56.36
N SER A 21 -34.60 -31.81 -56.86
CA SER A 21 -35.70 -32.49 -56.16
C SER A 21 -35.24 -33.06 -54.81
N LEU A 22 -36.15 -33.10 -53.82
CA LEU A 22 -35.82 -33.60 -52.47
C LEU A 22 -35.27 -35.04 -52.49
N ASN A 23 -35.72 -35.87 -53.43
CA ASN A 23 -35.21 -37.23 -53.60
C ASN A 23 -33.78 -37.25 -54.14
N LYS A 24 -33.44 -36.33 -55.05
CA LYS A 24 -32.09 -36.18 -55.59
C LYS A 24 -31.15 -35.59 -54.54
N THR A 25 -31.60 -34.58 -53.79
CA THR A 25 -30.87 -34.02 -52.64
C THR A 25 -30.60 -35.07 -51.56
N ALA A 26 -31.59 -35.92 -51.24
CA ALA A 26 -31.42 -37.01 -50.29
C ALA A 26 -30.38 -38.07 -50.75
N LYS A 27 -30.38 -38.42 -52.05
CA LYS A 27 -29.38 -39.32 -52.65
C LYS A 27 -27.97 -38.70 -52.64
N VAL A 28 -27.83 -37.44 -53.06
CA VAL A 28 -26.54 -36.72 -53.10
C VAL A 28 -25.93 -36.60 -51.70
N LEU A 29 -26.75 -36.28 -50.71
CA LEU A 29 -26.30 -36.12 -49.33
C LEU A 29 -26.24 -37.43 -48.54
N LYS A 30 -26.54 -38.58 -49.17
CA LYS A 30 -26.57 -39.92 -48.57
C LYS A 30 -27.40 -39.98 -47.28
N ILE A 31 -28.57 -39.34 -47.27
CA ILE A 31 -29.49 -39.28 -46.12
C ILE A 31 -30.83 -39.97 -46.45
N SER A 32 -31.34 -40.82 -45.56
CA SER A 32 -32.63 -41.49 -45.79
C SER A 32 -33.80 -40.71 -45.16
N ARG A 33 -34.83 -40.41 -45.96
CA ARG A 33 -36.17 -39.85 -45.59
C ARG A 33 -36.25 -38.60 -44.69
N CYS A 34 -35.13 -38.03 -44.21
CA CYS A 34 -35.11 -36.87 -43.32
C CYS A 34 -35.15 -35.52 -44.06
N ALA A 35 -34.74 -35.48 -45.34
CA ALA A 35 -34.74 -34.26 -46.16
C ALA A 35 -36.16 -33.65 -46.28
N GLN A 36 -37.18 -34.49 -46.43
CA GLN A 36 -38.58 -34.06 -46.48
C GLN A 36 -39.05 -33.42 -45.17
N ARG A 37 -38.69 -34.00 -44.00
CA ARG A 37 -39.05 -33.44 -42.68
C ARG A 37 -38.37 -32.10 -42.43
N ILE A 38 -37.09 -31.98 -42.81
CA ILE A 38 -36.33 -30.74 -42.70
C ILE A 38 -36.96 -29.66 -43.59
N TRP A 39 -37.27 -29.99 -44.85
CA TRP A 39 -37.93 -29.06 -45.76
C TRP A 39 -39.33 -28.66 -45.28
N LYS A 40 -40.16 -29.61 -44.82
CA LYS A 40 -41.50 -29.30 -44.31
C LYS A 40 -41.45 -28.37 -43.10
N LYS A 41 -40.52 -28.59 -42.17
CA LYS A 41 -40.29 -27.71 -41.01
C LYS A 41 -39.82 -26.33 -41.45
N PHE A 42 -38.86 -26.25 -42.37
CA PHE A 42 -38.36 -24.98 -42.90
C PHE A 42 -39.46 -24.22 -43.65
N LYS A 43 -40.28 -24.90 -44.44
CA LYS A 43 -41.40 -24.28 -45.15
C LYS A 43 -42.41 -23.64 -44.17
N LEU A 44 -42.70 -24.32 -43.06
CA LEU A 44 -43.70 -23.88 -42.07
C LEU A 44 -43.19 -22.80 -41.11
N HIS A 45 -41.99 -22.98 -40.53
CA HIS A 45 -41.48 -22.11 -39.48
C HIS A 45 -40.36 -21.17 -39.93
N LYS A 46 -39.92 -21.27 -41.19
CA LYS A 46 -38.81 -20.48 -41.77
C LYS A 46 -37.52 -20.53 -40.95
N THR A 47 -37.33 -21.60 -40.18
CA THR A 47 -36.13 -21.84 -39.37
C THR A 47 -35.68 -23.29 -39.46
N ILE A 48 -34.37 -23.48 -39.40
CA ILE A 48 -33.74 -24.79 -39.27
C ILE A 48 -33.47 -25.18 -37.81
N ASP A 49 -33.48 -24.22 -36.89
CA ASP A 49 -33.17 -24.42 -35.46
C ASP A 49 -34.28 -25.18 -34.73
N ASN A 50 -33.92 -25.89 -33.66
CA ASN A 50 -34.89 -26.64 -32.86
C ASN A 50 -35.94 -25.72 -32.23
N LEU A 51 -37.21 -26.11 -32.33
CA LEU A 51 -38.30 -25.37 -31.69
C LEU A 51 -38.29 -25.61 -30.17
N SER A 52 -38.74 -24.62 -29.41
CA SER A 52 -38.86 -24.73 -27.96
C SER A 52 -39.85 -25.84 -27.57
N LYS A 53 -39.49 -26.63 -26.55
CA LYS A 53 -40.37 -27.65 -25.98
C LYS A 53 -41.12 -27.07 -24.79
N SER A 54 -42.40 -27.42 -24.63
CA SER A 54 -43.18 -27.06 -23.44
C SER A 54 -42.62 -27.78 -22.21
N GLY A 55 -42.24 -27.02 -21.18
CA GLY A 55 -41.75 -27.55 -19.90
C GLY A 55 -42.86 -28.19 -19.04
N ARG A 56 -42.48 -28.74 -17.88
CA ARG A 56 -43.43 -29.36 -16.94
C ARG A 56 -44.43 -28.31 -16.40
N PRO A 57 -45.74 -28.62 -16.33
CA PRO A 57 -46.75 -27.68 -15.84
C PRO A 57 -46.51 -27.28 -14.38
N HIS A 58 -46.74 -26.00 -14.07
CA HIS A 58 -46.58 -25.44 -12.73
C HIS A 58 -47.73 -25.87 -11.80
N LYS A 59 -47.41 -26.15 -10.53
CA LYS A 59 -48.40 -26.56 -9.51
C LYS A 59 -49.30 -25.42 -9.01
N LEU A 60 -48.89 -24.17 -9.19
CA LEU A 60 -49.66 -22.98 -8.84
C LEU A 60 -49.76 -22.09 -10.08
N ASN A 61 -50.91 -21.45 -10.25
CA ASN A 61 -51.11 -20.41 -11.27
C ASN A 61 -50.60 -19.04 -10.75
N ASP A 62 -50.58 -18.04 -11.63
CA ASP A 62 -50.09 -16.70 -11.30
C ASP A 62 -50.95 -15.96 -10.27
N ALA A 63 -52.23 -16.30 -10.10
CA ALA A 63 -53.09 -15.71 -9.09
C ALA A 63 -52.74 -16.24 -7.69
N ASP A 64 -52.44 -17.53 -7.59
CA ASP A 64 -52.03 -18.19 -6.35
C ASP A 64 -50.64 -17.75 -5.90
N GLU A 65 -49.70 -17.59 -6.85
CA GLU A 65 -48.40 -16.96 -6.56
C GLU A 65 -48.57 -15.53 -5.98
N ARG A 66 -49.51 -14.75 -6.52
CA ARG A 66 -49.81 -13.38 -6.03
C ARG A 66 -50.39 -13.39 -4.62
N LYS A 67 -51.30 -14.31 -4.30
CA LYS A 67 -51.85 -14.47 -2.93
C LYS A 67 -50.74 -14.79 -1.91
N LEU A 68 -49.84 -15.70 -2.27
CA LEU A 68 -48.67 -16.04 -1.43
C LEU A 68 -47.77 -14.82 -1.21
N CYS A 69 -47.54 -14.01 -2.25
CA CYS A 69 -46.78 -12.77 -2.16
C CYS A 69 -47.48 -11.70 -1.31
N LEU A 70 -48.81 -11.60 -1.36
CA LEU A 70 -49.61 -10.68 -0.53
C LEU A 70 -49.50 -11.01 0.96
N ILE A 71 -49.58 -12.29 1.33
CA ILE A 71 -49.36 -12.74 2.72
C ILE A 71 -47.98 -12.31 3.21
N SER A 72 -46.95 -12.50 2.37
CA SER A 72 -45.59 -12.06 2.66
C SER A 72 -45.45 -10.54 2.79
N LYS A 73 -46.16 -9.75 1.97
CA LYS A 73 -46.11 -8.27 1.99
C LYS A 73 -46.85 -7.70 3.21
N ARG A 74 -47.97 -8.31 3.61
CA ARG A 74 -48.72 -7.93 4.83
C ARG A 74 -47.97 -8.32 6.10
N ASN A 75 -47.25 -9.44 6.10
CA ASN A 75 -46.54 -9.97 7.25
C ASN A 75 -45.02 -10.09 7.01
N PRO A 76 -44.29 -8.97 6.90
CA PRO A 76 -42.89 -8.96 6.44
C PRO A 76 -41.91 -9.68 7.36
N PHE A 77 -42.27 -9.93 8.63
CA PHE A 77 -41.42 -10.64 9.59
C PHE A 77 -41.62 -12.16 9.56
N TRP A 78 -42.61 -12.67 8.85
CA TRP A 78 -42.85 -14.11 8.77
C TRP A 78 -41.81 -14.77 7.86
N GLY A 79 -41.23 -15.87 8.34
CA GLY A 79 -40.38 -16.73 7.50
C GLY A 79 -41.20 -17.48 6.46
N ALA A 80 -40.57 -17.98 5.39
CA ALA A 80 -41.25 -18.72 4.33
C ALA A 80 -42.06 -19.93 4.84
N LYS A 81 -41.64 -20.56 5.95
CA LYS A 81 -42.38 -21.65 6.61
C LYS A 81 -43.71 -21.16 7.19
N LYS A 82 -43.70 -19.98 7.83
CA LYS A 82 -44.89 -19.36 8.42
C LYS A 82 -45.82 -18.73 7.37
N ILE A 83 -45.25 -18.20 6.28
CA ILE A 83 -46.01 -17.74 5.11
C ILE A 83 -46.69 -18.92 4.43
N LEU A 84 -45.99 -20.03 4.25
CA LEU A 84 -46.56 -21.24 3.66
C LEU A 84 -47.66 -21.81 4.55
N SER A 85 -47.43 -21.94 5.87
CA SER A 85 -48.42 -22.47 6.80
C SER A 85 -49.66 -21.58 6.95
N ALA A 86 -49.52 -20.27 6.74
CA ALA A 86 -50.64 -19.32 6.75
C ALA A 86 -51.30 -19.15 5.37
N SER A 87 -50.84 -19.90 4.36
CA SER A 87 -51.45 -19.94 3.04
C SER A 87 -52.27 -21.21 2.86
N LEU A 88 -53.29 -21.16 2.00
CA LEU A 88 -54.08 -22.34 1.60
C LEU A 88 -53.25 -23.38 0.82
N PHE A 89 -51.98 -23.11 0.52
CA PHE A 89 -51.11 -23.92 -0.33
C PHE A 89 -50.12 -24.79 0.45
N ALA A 90 -50.21 -24.84 1.79
CA ALA A 90 -49.31 -25.60 2.65
C ALA A 90 -49.25 -27.11 2.33
N SER A 91 -50.36 -27.67 1.86
CA SER A 91 -50.49 -29.08 1.44
C SER A 91 -50.16 -29.31 -0.04
N VAL A 92 -50.04 -28.25 -0.85
CA VAL A 92 -49.91 -28.33 -2.32
C VAL A 92 -48.47 -28.14 -2.78
N ILE A 93 -47.71 -27.26 -2.10
CA ILE A 93 -46.34 -26.91 -2.47
C ILE A 93 -45.36 -27.10 -1.30
N SER A 94 -44.11 -27.43 -1.63
CA SER A 94 -43.04 -27.53 -0.64
C SER A 94 -42.56 -26.15 -0.17
N LEU A 95 -41.90 -26.13 0.99
CA LEU A 95 -41.19 -24.94 1.48
C LEU A 95 -40.17 -24.39 0.47
N SER A 96 -39.51 -25.27 -0.28
CA SER A 96 -38.55 -24.90 -1.32
C SER A 96 -39.23 -24.22 -2.51
N THR A 97 -40.39 -24.71 -2.92
CA THR A 97 -41.23 -24.10 -3.97
C THR A 97 -41.73 -22.72 -3.53
N CYS A 98 -42.22 -22.59 -2.29
CA CYS A 98 -42.61 -21.31 -1.70
C CYS A 98 -41.45 -20.30 -1.70
N LYS A 99 -40.24 -20.71 -1.29
CA LYS A 99 -39.04 -19.87 -1.35
C LYS A 99 -38.69 -19.46 -2.78
N SER A 100 -38.84 -20.36 -3.76
CA SER A 100 -38.56 -20.07 -5.17
C SER A 100 -39.52 -19.04 -5.75
N ILE A 101 -40.82 -19.19 -5.49
CA ILE A 101 -41.86 -18.24 -5.92
C ILE A 101 -41.61 -16.86 -5.29
N LEU A 102 -41.35 -16.80 -3.98
CA LEU A 102 -41.03 -15.52 -3.33
C LEU A 102 -39.77 -14.88 -3.91
N ARG A 103 -38.74 -15.66 -4.28
CA ARG A 103 -37.54 -15.15 -4.96
C ARG A 103 -37.82 -14.65 -6.38
N LYS A 104 -38.64 -15.37 -7.16
CA LYS A 104 -39.10 -14.98 -8.50
C LYS A 104 -39.77 -13.60 -8.46
N HIS A 105 -40.54 -13.33 -7.40
CA HIS A 105 -41.20 -12.03 -7.16
C HIS A 105 -40.37 -11.03 -6.33
N ASN A 106 -39.05 -11.21 -6.23
CA ASN A 106 -38.12 -10.34 -5.51
C ASN A 106 -38.35 -10.19 -3.98
N LEU A 107 -39.14 -11.07 -3.37
CA LEU A 107 -39.40 -11.12 -1.92
C LEU A 107 -38.36 -11.98 -1.18
N ARG A 108 -37.09 -11.59 -1.28
CA ARG A 108 -35.96 -12.28 -0.64
C ARG A 108 -35.89 -12.01 0.86
N GLY A 109 -35.17 -12.88 1.58
CA GLY A 109 -34.93 -12.72 3.01
C GLY A 109 -33.69 -11.94 3.34
N TYR A 110 -33.85 -10.93 4.22
CA TYR A 110 -32.78 -10.04 4.64
C TYR A 110 -32.80 -9.80 6.16
N VAL A 111 -31.69 -9.23 6.63
CA VAL A 111 -31.33 -8.90 8.02
C VAL A 111 -31.95 -7.57 8.46
N ALA A 112 -32.40 -7.48 9.73
CA ALA A 112 -32.87 -6.23 10.34
C ALA A 112 -31.81 -5.15 10.30
N THR A 113 -32.20 -3.88 10.20
CA THR A 113 -31.36 -2.79 10.72
C THR A 113 -31.93 -2.26 12.03
N LYS A 114 -31.09 -2.03 13.04
CA LYS A 114 -31.45 -1.35 14.31
C LYS A 114 -30.99 0.12 14.24
N LYS A 115 -31.89 1.13 14.33
CA LYS A 115 -31.56 2.57 14.32
C LYS A 115 -32.64 3.41 15.08
N PRO A 116 -32.34 4.62 15.60
CA PRO A 116 -33.32 5.55 16.15
C PRO A 116 -34.14 6.28 15.06
N LEU A 117 -35.28 6.87 15.46
CA LEU A 117 -36.29 7.44 14.55
C LEU A 117 -36.12 8.94 14.33
N LEU A 118 -35.97 9.33 13.07
CA LEU A 118 -35.80 10.73 12.71
C LEU A 118 -37.15 11.46 12.73
N LYS A 119 -37.24 12.55 13.51
CA LYS A 119 -38.36 13.50 13.46
C LYS A 119 -38.28 14.35 12.18
N LYS A 120 -39.40 14.93 11.71
CA LYS A 120 -39.42 15.82 10.52
C LYS A 120 -38.35 16.92 10.57
N ARG A 121 -38.15 17.53 11.74
CA ARG A 121 -37.08 18.52 11.98
C ARG A 121 -35.66 17.97 11.73
N HIS A 122 -35.36 16.74 12.14
CA HIS A 122 -34.05 16.13 11.93
C HIS A 122 -33.82 15.86 10.44
N VAL A 123 -34.87 15.45 9.72
CA VAL A 123 -34.81 15.25 8.27
C VAL A 123 -34.49 16.57 7.56
N SER A 124 -35.17 17.66 7.93
CA SER A 124 -34.93 18.99 7.36
C SER A 124 -33.50 19.48 7.63
N ASN A 125 -33.04 19.40 8.88
CA ASN A 125 -31.69 19.87 9.26
C ASN A 125 -30.60 19.06 8.55
N ARG A 126 -30.75 17.74 8.48
CA ARG A 126 -29.84 16.86 7.74
C ARG A 126 -29.81 17.20 6.25
N HIS A 127 -30.97 17.41 5.65
CA HIS A 127 -31.07 17.75 4.23
C HIS A 127 -30.39 19.08 3.92
N ASN A 128 -30.60 20.11 4.76
CA ASN A 128 -29.96 21.41 4.59
C ASN A 128 -28.44 21.32 4.79
N PHE A 129 -27.98 20.58 5.81
CA PHE A 129 -26.56 20.31 6.02
C PHE A 129 -25.93 19.62 4.80
N CYS A 130 -26.57 18.57 4.26
CA CYS A 130 -26.06 17.88 3.08
C CYS A 130 -26.03 18.79 1.84
N LYS A 131 -27.04 19.64 1.64
CA LYS A 131 -27.04 20.63 0.54
C LYS A 131 -25.88 21.61 0.66
N ARG A 132 -25.59 22.09 1.87
CA ARG A 132 -24.45 22.96 2.15
C ARG A 132 -23.12 22.22 1.95
N LEU A 133 -23.01 20.97 2.40
CA LEU A 133 -21.81 20.16 2.20
C LEU A 133 -21.53 19.89 0.71
N LEU A 134 -22.56 19.80 -0.13
CA LEU A 134 -22.40 19.67 -1.59
C LEU A 134 -21.84 20.94 -2.26
N SER A 135 -21.98 22.11 -1.63
CA SER A 135 -21.38 23.35 -2.13
C SER A 135 -19.95 23.56 -1.64
N TRP A 136 -19.44 22.68 -0.77
CA TRP A 136 -18.07 22.77 -0.27
C TRP A 136 -17.09 22.20 -1.30
N THR A 137 -15.91 22.81 -1.35
CA THR A 137 -14.78 22.33 -2.14
C THR A 137 -14.18 21.08 -1.52
N THR A 138 -13.44 20.32 -2.33
CA THR A 138 -12.71 19.13 -1.88
C THR A 138 -11.72 19.45 -0.75
N ASP A 139 -11.11 20.62 -0.75
CA ASP A 139 -10.15 21.04 0.27
C ASP A 139 -10.83 21.37 1.61
N GLU A 140 -12.00 22.01 1.57
CA GLU A 140 -12.81 22.26 2.77
C GLU A 140 -13.30 20.96 3.40
N ILE A 141 -13.70 19.97 2.59
CA ILE A 141 -14.06 18.63 3.09
C ILE A 141 -12.83 17.90 3.62
N ASN A 142 -11.69 18.00 2.94
CA ASN A 142 -10.44 17.34 3.35
C ASN A 142 -9.88 17.89 4.66
N ALA A 143 -10.17 19.16 4.97
CA ALA A 143 -9.82 19.81 6.22
C ALA A 143 -10.59 19.25 7.43
N ILE A 144 -11.70 18.55 7.23
CA ILE A 144 -12.52 18.01 8.32
C ILE A 144 -11.79 16.85 9.01
N VAL A 145 -11.64 16.96 10.33
CA VAL A 145 -11.19 15.89 11.22
C VAL A 145 -12.43 15.24 11.81
N PHE A 146 -12.79 14.06 11.30
CA PHE A 146 -13.96 13.33 11.79
C PHE A 146 -13.61 12.61 13.09
N SER A 147 -14.37 12.86 14.14
CA SER A 147 -14.21 12.18 15.43
C SER A 147 -15.53 11.62 15.94
N ASP A 148 -15.43 10.63 16.83
CA ASP A 148 -16.58 9.99 17.47
C ASP A 148 -16.13 9.06 18.62
N GLU A 149 -17.07 8.72 19.50
CA GLU A 149 -16.90 7.70 20.52
C GLU A 149 -17.54 6.37 20.13
N THR A 150 -16.91 5.27 20.52
CA THR A 150 -17.53 3.96 20.41
C THR A 150 -17.31 3.11 21.65
N ARG A 151 -18.36 2.39 22.05
CA ARG A 151 -18.28 1.36 23.07
C ARG A 151 -18.18 -0.01 22.42
N ILE A 152 -17.22 -0.80 22.90
CA ILE A 152 -17.06 -2.21 22.54
C ILE A 152 -17.40 -3.04 23.77
N ASP A 153 -18.53 -3.74 23.72
CA ASP A 153 -18.90 -4.69 24.76
C ASP A 153 -17.99 -5.91 24.72
N LEU A 154 -17.54 -6.36 25.90
CA LEU A 154 -16.77 -7.58 25.99
C LEU A 154 -17.63 -8.81 25.65
N TYR A 155 -18.94 -8.76 25.94
CA TYR A 155 -19.90 -9.86 25.77
C TYR A 155 -21.25 -9.42 25.12
N PRO A 156 -21.34 -9.23 23.79
CA PRO A 156 -22.57 -8.76 23.14
C PRO A 156 -23.66 -9.83 23.01
N LYS A 157 -24.95 -9.46 23.18
CA LYS A 157 -26.12 -10.33 22.90
C LYS A 157 -26.23 -10.63 21.39
N ARG A 158 -26.69 -11.84 21.02
CA ARG A 158 -26.81 -12.31 19.61
C ARG A 158 -27.66 -11.36 18.73
N ARG A 159 -27.33 -11.27 17.42
CA ARG A 159 -28.02 -10.40 16.44
C ARG A 159 -29.47 -10.86 16.18
N GLN A 160 -30.38 -9.90 15.94
CA GLN A 160 -31.80 -10.14 15.65
C GLN A 160 -32.19 -9.52 14.30
N PHE A 161 -33.00 -10.22 13.49
CA PHE A 161 -33.31 -9.90 12.09
C PHE A 161 -34.78 -9.40 11.88
N VAL A 162 -35.02 -8.53 10.87
CA VAL A 162 -36.25 -7.72 10.60
C VAL A 162 -36.27 -7.41 9.09
N ARG A 163 -37.43 -7.43 8.42
CA ARG A 163 -37.54 -7.10 6.98
C ARG A 163 -38.40 -5.85 6.76
N ARG A 164 -38.03 -5.03 5.77
CA ARG A 164 -38.70 -3.76 5.40
C ARG A 164 -38.31 -3.30 3.99
N HIS A 165 -39.09 -2.37 3.43
CA HIS A 165 -38.76 -1.67 2.18
C HIS A 165 -37.49 -0.79 2.34
N PRO A 166 -36.64 -0.60 1.30
CA PRO A 166 -35.38 0.14 1.43
C PRO A 166 -35.53 1.55 2.02
N SER A 167 -36.55 2.29 1.58
CA SER A 167 -36.85 3.66 2.02
C SER A 167 -37.31 3.79 3.48
N ASP A 168 -37.80 2.71 4.09
CA ASP A 168 -38.47 2.76 5.39
C ASP A 168 -37.54 2.48 6.58
N ARG A 169 -36.25 2.83 6.42
CA ARG A 169 -35.18 2.45 7.35
C ARG A 169 -35.34 2.96 8.75
N TYR A 170 -36.03 4.08 8.88
CA TYR A 170 -36.02 4.89 10.08
C TYR A 170 -37.42 4.98 10.72
N LYS A 171 -38.31 4.01 10.48
CA LYS A 171 -39.66 3.97 11.06
C LYS A 171 -39.72 3.11 12.34
N ALA A 172 -40.47 3.57 13.35
CA ALA A 172 -40.48 3.09 14.75
C ALA A 172 -40.58 1.58 14.90
N LYS A 173 -41.51 1.05 14.12
CA LYS A 173 -41.88 -0.36 14.10
C LYS A 173 -40.76 -1.30 13.62
N TYR A 174 -39.66 -0.77 13.09
CA TYR A 174 -38.52 -1.55 12.59
C TYR A 174 -37.28 -1.46 13.51
N CYS A 175 -37.43 -0.91 14.72
CA CYS A 175 -36.34 -0.61 15.65
C CYS A 175 -36.56 -1.29 17.01
N ILE A 176 -35.50 -1.77 17.68
CA ILE A 176 -35.55 -2.46 18.99
C ILE A 176 -35.04 -1.51 20.09
N LYS A 177 -35.66 -1.51 21.29
CA LYS A 177 -35.23 -0.73 22.47
C LYS A 177 -33.96 -1.32 23.10
N THR A 178 -33.05 -0.47 23.57
CA THR A 178 -31.77 -0.83 24.21
C THR A 178 -31.85 -0.74 25.73
N PHE A 179 -31.50 -1.82 26.46
CA PHE A 179 -31.25 -1.81 27.91
C PHE A 179 -29.74 -2.00 28.18
N LYS A 180 -29.22 -1.38 29.26
CA LYS A 180 -27.83 -1.46 29.73
C LYS A 180 -27.67 -2.59 30.75
N GLU A 181 -26.74 -3.52 30.54
CA GLU A 181 -26.29 -4.47 31.59
C GLU A 181 -24.76 -4.55 31.63
N ALA A 182 -24.25 -4.85 32.83
CA ALA A 182 -22.91 -4.59 33.33
C ALA A 182 -21.91 -5.74 33.10
N ASN A 183 -21.73 -6.18 31.86
CA ASN A 183 -20.61 -7.06 31.51
C ASN A 183 -19.59 -6.21 30.75
N GLY A 184 -18.35 -6.16 31.27
CA GLY A 184 -17.32 -5.16 30.96
C GLY A 184 -17.30 -4.63 29.52
N SER A 185 -17.04 -3.34 29.38
CA SER A 185 -17.03 -2.64 28.09
C SER A 185 -15.87 -1.67 28.01
N LEU A 186 -15.24 -1.58 26.84
CA LEU A 186 -14.21 -0.60 26.57
C LEU A 186 -14.83 0.60 25.86
N ASN A 187 -14.57 1.80 26.38
CA ASN A 187 -14.93 3.04 25.72
C ASN A 187 -13.70 3.57 24.98
N ILE A 188 -13.91 3.90 23.71
CA ILE A 188 -12.87 4.33 22.80
C ILE A 188 -13.32 5.66 22.21
N TRP A 189 -12.43 6.64 22.20
CA TRP A 189 -12.55 7.86 21.41
C TRP A 189 -11.61 7.73 20.20
N GLY A 190 -11.98 8.25 19.04
CA GLY A 190 -11.06 8.25 17.92
C GLY A 190 -11.33 9.33 16.90
N PHE A 191 -10.34 9.56 16.04
CA PHE A 191 -10.44 10.47 14.93
C PHE A 191 -9.86 9.87 13.65
N ILE A 192 -10.34 10.37 12.52
CA ILE A 192 -9.81 10.07 11.19
C ILE A 192 -9.72 11.35 10.36
N LYS A 193 -8.72 11.37 9.48
CA LYS A 193 -8.47 12.46 8.53
C LYS A 193 -8.48 11.94 7.11
N SER A 194 -8.75 12.84 6.18
CA SER A 194 -8.80 12.55 4.75
C SER A 194 -7.43 12.16 4.16
N ASP A 195 -6.32 12.47 4.84
CA ASP A 195 -4.95 12.09 4.48
C ASP A 195 -4.57 10.66 4.95
N GLY A 196 -5.47 9.97 5.66
CA GLY A 196 -5.26 8.63 6.19
C GLY A 196 -4.78 8.59 7.64
N SER A 197 -4.43 9.74 8.23
CA SER A 197 -4.09 9.84 9.65
C SER A 197 -5.29 9.46 10.50
N ARG A 198 -5.02 8.73 11.59
CA ARG A 198 -6.03 8.23 12.52
C ARG A 198 -5.42 8.06 13.89
N GLY A 199 -6.23 8.22 14.93
CA GLY A 199 -5.84 7.95 16.30
C GLY A 199 -6.99 7.38 17.11
N ILE A 200 -6.66 6.60 18.13
CA ILE A 200 -7.61 6.07 19.10
C ILE A 200 -7.11 6.37 20.51
N HIS A 201 -8.03 6.64 21.41
CA HIS A 201 -7.78 6.91 22.81
C HIS A 201 -8.75 6.09 23.67
N LEU A 202 -8.23 5.28 24.58
CA LEU A 202 -9.04 4.48 25.50
C LEU A 202 -9.35 5.30 26.75
N TYR A 203 -10.59 5.28 27.22
CA TYR A 203 -10.97 5.97 28.45
C TYR A 203 -11.90 5.13 29.32
N LYS A 204 -11.88 5.38 30.62
CA LYS A 204 -12.71 4.69 31.62
C LYS A 204 -13.89 5.56 32.06
N GLY A 205 -15.04 4.92 32.24
CA GLY A 205 -16.29 5.58 32.65
C GLY A 205 -16.93 6.42 31.55
N SER A 206 -17.84 7.31 31.94
CA SER A 206 -18.50 8.24 31.01
C SER A 206 -17.56 9.38 30.61
N LEU A 207 -17.74 9.86 29.37
CA LEU A 207 -17.02 11.03 28.86
C LEU A 207 -17.69 12.32 29.37
N ASN A 208 -16.94 13.12 30.12
CA ASN A 208 -17.35 14.46 30.56
C ASN A 208 -16.49 15.52 29.82
N SER A 209 -16.81 16.80 30.02
CA SER A 209 -16.12 17.90 29.32
C SER A 209 -14.62 17.94 29.58
N GLU A 210 -14.17 17.71 30.82
CA GLU A 210 -12.75 17.73 31.19
C GLU A 210 -11.98 16.59 30.53
N LYS A 211 -12.49 15.36 30.62
CA LYS A 211 -11.89 14.19 29.94
C LYS A 211 -11.88 14.37 28.43
N TYR A 212 -12.92 14.99 27.87
CA TYR A 212 -12.94 15.27 26.43
C TYR A 212 -11.85 16.27 26.03
N GLN A 213 -11.64 17.33 26.81
CA GLN A 213 -10.55 18.29 26.60
C GLN A 213 -9.18 17.62 26.69
N GLU A 214 -8.97 16.76 27.70
CA GLU A 214 -7.75 15.95 27.85
C GLU A 214 -7.51 15.05 26.62
N ILE A 215 -8.56 14.41 26.11
CA ILE A 215 -8.48 13.56 24.91
C ILE A 215 -8.10 14.39 23.69
N LEU A 216 -8.70 15.58 23.50
CA LEU A 216 -8.36 16.48 22.41
C LEU A 216 -6.89 16.91 22.51
N GLU A 217 -6.43 17.29 23.70
CA GLU A 217 -5.04 17.69 23.97
C GLU A 217 -4.03 16.59 23.62
N LYS A 218 -4.34 15.35 24.01
CA LYS A 218 -3.42 14.22 23.80
C LYS A 218 -3.49 13.65 22.39
N SER A 219 -4.66 13.72 21.74
CA SER A 219 -4.93 12.92 20.53
C SER A 219 -5.06 13.77 19.27
N VAL A 220 -5.66 14.97 19.37
CA VAL A 220 -5.99 15.82 18.22
C VAL A 220 -4.98 16.94 18.08
N LEU A 221 -4.78 17.72 19.14
CA LEU A 221 -3.95 18.94 19.11
C LEU A 221 -2.52 18.73 18.62
N PRO A 222 -1.81 17.62 18.93
CA PRO A 222 -0.43 17.44 18.48
C PRO A 222 -0.29 17.39 16.96
N ASN A 223 -1.36 17.05 16.24
CA ASN A 223 -1.40 16.95 14.78
C ASN A 223 -2.42 17.93 14.15
N TYR A 224 -2.91 18.91 14.92
CA TYR A 224 -3.94 19.85 14.51
C TYR A 224 -3.34 21.16 13.96
N ASN A 225 -3.41 21.35 12.64
CA ASN A 225 -3.19 22.62 11.96
C ASN A 225 -4.45 23.53 11.99
N ARG A 226 -4.27 24.86 11.94
CA ARG A 226 -5.31 25.90 11.84
C ARG A 226 -6.17 25.83 10.57
N SER A 227 -5.74 25.06 9.58
CA SER A 227 -6.53 24.75 8.39
C SER A 227 -7.57 23.66 8.64
N HIS A 228 -7.46 22.86 9.71
CA HIS A 228 -8.41 21.79 10.00
C HIS A 228 -9.70 22.31 10.63
N ILE A 229 -10.75 21.51 10.51
CA ILE A 229 -12.05 21.74 11.15
C ILE A 229 -12.43 20.47 11.91
N LEU A 230 -12.51 20.53 13.23
CA LEU A 230 -12.93 19.41 14.05
C LEU A 230 -14.42 19.13 13.86
N MET A 231 -14.78 17.92 13.49
CA MET A 231 -16.15 17.45 13.59
C MET A 231 -16.33 16.78 14.94
N GLN A 232 -17.23 17.35 15.75
CA GLN A 232 -17.74 16.76 16.99
C GLN A 232 -19.27 16.71 16.89
N ASP A 233 -19.89 15.71 17.51
CA ASP A 233 -21.34 15.64 17.54
C ASP A 233 -21.94 16.61 18.59
N GLY A 234 -23.27 16.68 18.66
CA GLY A 234 -23.98 17.55 19.60
C GLY A 234 -24.07 16.99 21.03
N ALA A 235 -23.16 16.12 21.48
CA ALA A 235 -23.19 15.61 22.84
C ALA A 235 -22.96 16.74 23.87
N PRO A 236 -23.59 16.66 25.07
CA PRO A 236 -23.48 17.72 26.08
C PRO A 236 -22.06 18.07 26.50
N CYS A 237 -21.12 17.10 26.50
CA CYS A 237 -19.71 17.35 26.78
C CYS A 237 -19.03 18.18 25.68
N HIS A 238 -19.45 18.06 24.43
CA HIS A 238 -18.90 18.79 23.29
C HIS A 238 -19.40 20.24 23.24
N THR A 239 -20.67 20.45 23.56
CA THR A 239 -21.34 21.76 23.51
C THR A 239 -21.33 22.51 24.84
N SER A 240 -20.69 21.97 25.88
CA SER A 240 -20.60 22.63 27.19
C SER A 240 -19.79 23.93 27.11
N LYS A 241 -20.13 24.93 27.93
CA LYS A 241 -19.38 26.19 28.02
C LYS A 241 -17.89 25.96 28.27
N SER A 242 -17.55 25.00 29.13
CA SER A 242 -16.16 24.60 29.43
C SER A 242 -15.43 24.18 28.16
N THR A 243 -16.00 23.25 27.39
CA THR A 243 -15.39 22.76 26.14
C THR A 243 -15.33 23.83 25.05
N LEU A 244 -16.39 24.63 24.88
CA LEU A 244 -16.39 25.70 23.88
C LEU A 244 -15.33 26.78 24.20
N ASN A 245 -15.16 27.13 25.48
CA ASN A 245 -14.11 28.04 25.93
C ASN A 245 -12.72 27.45 25.70
N TYR A 246 -12.53 26.15 25.96
CA TYR A 246 -11.28 25.44 25.67
C TYR A 246 -10.94 25.46 24.18
N LEU A 247 -11.90 25.09 23.30
CA LEU A 247 -11.70 25.14 21.85
C LEU A 247 -11.36 26.55 21.36
N LYS A 248 -12.01 27.58 21.92
CA LYS A 248 -11.71 28.99 21.62
C LYS A 248 -10.29 29.37 22.07
N LYS A 249 -9.88 28.97 23.28
CA LYS A 249 -8.55 29.22 23.84
C LYS A 249 -7.46 28.59 22.98
N GLU A 250 -7.64 27.32 22.61
CA GLU A 250 -6.71 26.54 21.78
C GLU A 250 -6.84 26.84 20.27
N ARG A 251 -7.74 27.77 19.89
CA ARG A 251 -7.99 28.21 18.51
C ARG A 251 -8.36 27.07 17.57
N VAL A 252 -9.11 26.10 18.08
CA VAL A 252 -9.64 24.95 17.32
C VAL A 252 -10.92 25.35 16.62
N LYS A 253 -10.93 25.29 15.29
CA LYS A 253 -12.15 25.43 14.48
C LYS A 253 -12.93 24.13 14.52
N TYR A 254 -14.25 24.20 14.66
CA TYR A 254 -15.12 23.02 14.66
C TYR A 254 -16.39 23.26 13.84
N LEU A 255 -17.06 22.18 13.42
CA LEU A 255 -18.31 22.23 12.68
C LEU A 255 -19.49 22.48 13.62
N GLU A 256 -19.95 23.72 13.69
CA GLU A 256 -20.99 24.15 14.63
C GLU A 256 -22.39 23.63 14.31
N ASP A 257 -22.68 23.35 13.03
CA ASP A 257 -24.02 22.99 12.56
C ASP A 257 -24.16 21.49 12.21
N TRP A 258 -23.36 20.63 12.83
CA TRP A 258 -23.45 19.18 12.62
C TRP A 258 -24.85 18.65 13.00
N PRO A 259 -25.58 17.99 12.08
CA PRO A 259 -26.97 17.65 12.32
C PRO A 259 -27.12 16.49 13.30
N ALA A 260 -27.98 16.66 14.31
CA ALA A 260 -28.26 15.62 15.30
C ALA A 260 -28.72 14.28 14.66
N GLN A 261 -28.38 13.17 15.32
CA GLN A 261 -28.71 11.80 14.88
C GLN A 261 -28.20 11.46 13.48
N SER A 262 -26.96 11.87 13.16
CA SER A 262 -26.36 11.68 11.83
C SER A 262 -25.09 10.83 11.79
N PRO A 263 -25.08 9.62 12.38
CA PRO A 263 -23.92 8.74 12.34
C PRO A 263 -23.58 8.28 10.91
N ASP A 264 -24.56 8.27 10.00
CA ASP A 264 -24.34 7.92 8.59
C ASP A 264 -23.58 8.99 7.79
N LEU A 265 -23.54 10.23 8.28
CA LEU A 265 -22.72 11.29 7.69
C LEU A 265 -21.29 11.29 8.24
N ASN A 266 -21.04 10.56 9.33
CA ASN A 266 -19.72 10.44 9.94
C ASN A 266 -18.99 9.19 9.39
N PRO A 267 -17.95 9.33 8.54
CA PRO A 267 -17.24 8.20 7.96
C PRO A 267 -16.56 7.29 9.01
N ILE A 268 -16.25 7.79 10.21
CA ILE A 268 -15.62 6.99 11.27
C ILE A 268 -16.51 5.83 11.75
N GLU A 269 -17.82 5.95 11.59
CA GLU A 269 -18.78 4.90 11.95
C GLU A 269 -18.60 3.63 11.11
N ASN A 270 -18.15 3.79 9.86
CA ASN A 270 -17.76 2.66 9.02
C ASN A 270 -16.53 1.95 9.58
N LEU A 271 -15.56 2.72 10.09
CA LEU A 271 -14.36 2.19 10.72
C LEU A 271 -14.67 1.50 12.05
N TRP A 272 -15.59 2.04 12.85
CA TRP A 272 -16.10 1.38 14.06
C TRP A 272 -16.79 0.06 13.75
N SER A 273 -17.60 0.01 12.70
CA SER A 273 -18.21 -1.24 12.24
C SER A 273 -17.16 -2.29 11.86
N PHE A 274 -16.10 -1.86 11.15
CA PHE A 274 -14.99 -2.75 10.78
C PHE A 274 -14.23 -3.25 12.01
N LEU A 275 -13.86 -2.35 12.93
CA LEU A 275 -13.16 -2.66 14.17
C LEU A 275 -13.94 -3.66 15.02
N LYS A 276 -15.22 -3.39 15.29
CA LYS A 276 -16.10 -4.31 16.05
C LYS A 276 -16.25 -5.65 15.35
N GLY A 277 -16.31 -5.66 14.03
CA GLY A 277 -16.29 -6.88 13.21
C GLY A 277 -15.04 -7.72 13.48
N ARG A 278 -13.85 -7.11 13.41
CA ARG A 278 -12.59 -7.83 13.65
C ARG A 278 -12.45 -8.31 15.10
N VAL A 279 -12.79 -7.46 16.07
CA VAL A 279 -12.78 -7.83 17.50
C VAL A 279 -13.72 -9.01 17.76
N SER A 280 -14.87 -9.07 17.10
CA SER A 280 -15.81 -10.20 17.25
C SER A 280 -15.26 -11.53 16.69
N LEU A 281 -14.41 -11.49 15.67
CA LEU A 281 -13.79 -12.69 15.09
C LEU A 281 -12.71 -13.27 16.01
N ILE A 282 -11.92 -12.39 16.64
CA ILE A 282 -10.87 -12.77 17.60
C ILE A 282 -11.50 -13.51 18.81
N LYS A 283 -12.67 -13.07 19.26
CA LYS A 283 -13.38 -13.64 20.44
C LYS A 283 -14.02 -15.01 20.23
N SER A 284 -14.01 -15.56 19.01
CA SER A 284 -14.50 -16.94 18.77
C SER A 284 -13.55 -18.02 19.34
N LYS A 285 -12.38 -17.63 19.84
CA LYS A 285 -11.49 -18.43 20.68
C LYS A 285 -11.46 -17.81 22.08
N LYS A 286 -12.02 -18.48 23.08
CA LYS A 286 -11.91 -18.09 24.51
C LYS A 286 -10.47 -18.29 24.98
N PHE A 287 -9.95 -17.42 25.86
CA PHE A 287 -9.46 -17.75 27.21
C PHE A 287 -8.90 -16.50 27.94
N GLN A 288 -8.90 -16.51 29.29
CA GLN A 288 -8.04 -15.67 30.13
C GLN A 288 -6.61 -16.20 30.00
N LEU A 289 -5.63 -15.33 29.79
CA LEU A 289 -4.30 -15.73 29.32
C LEU A 289 -3.23 -15.36 30.33
N SER A 290 -2.36 -16.33 30.60
CA SER A 290 -1.04 -16.16 31.22
C SER A 290 -0.09 -15.39 30.29
N GLU A 291 1.06 -14.95 30.82
CA GLU A 291 2.10 -14.24 30.07
C GLU A 291 2.59 -15.01 28.82
N GLN A 292 2.67 -16.34 28.91
CA GLN A 292 2.99 -17.22 27.77
C GLN A 292 1.89 -17.23 26.69
N GLU A 293 0.64 -17.03 27.09
CA GLU A 293 -0.52 -17.02 26.21
C GLU A 293 -0.76 -15.65 25.56
N GLU A 294 -0.41 -14.54 26.22
CA GLU A 294 -0.32 -13.21 25.59
C GLU A 294 0.76 -13.18 24.51
N GLU A 295 1.94 -13.76 24.77
CA GLU A 295 2.98 -13.92 23.76
C GLU A 295 2.51 -14.78 22.58
N SER A 296 1.73 -15.85 22.84
CA SER A 296 1.13 -16.69 21.80
C SER A 296 0.04 -15.95 21.01
N LEU A 297 -0.78 -15.11 21.64
CA LEU A 297 -1.76 -14.26 20.96
C LEU A 297 -1.10 -13.19 20.10
N GLU A 298 -0.05 -12.53 20.59
CA GLU A 298 0.70 -11.54 19.83
C GLU A 298 1.42 -12.22 18.65
N LEU A 299 2.03 -13.39 18.84
CA LEU A 299 2.54 -14.21 17.75
C LEU A 299 1.44 -14.54 16.73
N ASN A 300 0.26 -14.97 17.18
CA ASN A 300 -0.89 -15.23 16.31
C ASN A 300 -1.38 -13.97 15.59
N ARG A 301 -1.27 -12.80 16.21
CA ARG A 301 -1.56 -11.49 15.59
C ARG A 301 -0.57 -11.19 14.49
N TYR A 302 0.74 -11.40 14.69
CA TYR A 302 1.75 -11.20 13.64
C TYR A 302 1.58 -12.20 12.50
N VAL A 303 1.37 -13.48 12.82
CA VAL A 303 1.06 -14.52 11.83
C VAL A 303 -0.20 -14.17 11.06
N PHE A 304 -1.26 -13.68 11.71
CA PHE A 304 -2.52 -13.31 11.04
C PHE A 304 -2.40 -12.04 10.21
N LEU A 305 -1.71 -11.00 10.70
CA LEU A 305 -1.47 -9.76 9.95
C LEU A 305 -0.61 -10.01 8.71
N ASN A 306 0.38 -10.90 8.80
CA ASN A 306 1.26 -11.24 7.68
C ASN A 306 0.69 -12.33 6.74
N ARG A 307 -0.34 -13.09 7.16
CA ARG A 307 -1.08 -14.08 6.31
C ARG A 307 -2.21 -13.48 5.48
N GLN A 308 -2.65 -12.25 5.75
CA GLN A 308 -3.65 -11.62 4.88
C GLN A 308 -2.94 -11.13 3.62
N PRO A 309 -3.30 -11.60 2.41
CA PRO A 309 -3.04 -10.77 1.24
C PRO A 309 -3.74 -9.44 1.51
N VAL A 310 -2.99 -8.34 1.57
CA VAL A 310 -3.61 -7.03 1.43
C VAL A 310 -4.30 -7.11 0.08
N PHE A 311 -5.63 -7.15 0.09
CA PHE A 311 -6.41 -7.27 -1.12
C PHE A 311 -5.90 -6.23 -2.12
N PRO A 312 -5.57 -6.62 -3.37
CA PRO A 312 -5.18 -5.66 -4.37
C PRO A 312 -6.33 -4.67 -4.47
N TRP A 313 -6.04 -3.41 -4.18
CA TRP A 313 -6.98 -2.33 -4.48
C TRP A 313 -7.38 -2.50 -5.94
N LYS A 314 -8.64 -2.91 -6.17
CA LYS A 314 -9.22 -2.87 -7.52
C LYS A 314 -8.98 -1.46 -8.03
N LYS A 315 -8.21 -1.35 -9.12
CA LYS A 315 -8.08 -0.10 -9.90
C LYS A 315 -9.48 0.43 -10.15
N TYR A 316 -9.84 1.48 -9.41
CA TYR A 316 -10.94 2.36 -9.77
C TYR A 316 -10.45 3.17 -10.97
N SER A 317 -11.03 2.93 -12.14
CA SER A 317 -10.82 3.76 -13.33
C SER A 317 -11.69 5.01 -13.19
N PRO A 318 -11.12 6.22 -13.04
CA PRO A 318 -11.91 7.44 -13.08
C PRO A 318 -12.27 7.75 -14.53
N GLY A 319 -13.56 7.97 -14.78
CA GLY A 319 -14.02 8.63 -15.98
C GLY A 319 -13.39 10.01 -16.12
N LYS A 320 -13.28 10.44 -17.37
CA LYS A 320 -12.70 11.72 -17.81
C LYS A 320 -13.42 12.92 -17.17
N ASN A 321 -12.63 13.97 -16.95
CA ASN A 321 -12.93 15.40 -16.75
C ASN A 321 -12.83 15.98 -15.33
N THR A 322 -12.16 17.15 -15.33
CA THR A 322 -11.96 18.20 -14.31
C THR A 322 -10.70 18.12 -13.44
N SER A 323 -10.12 19.30 -13.27
CA SER A 323 -8.71 19.65 -13.09
C SER A 323 -8.36 20.10 -11.66
N LEU A 324 -7.08 19.93 -11.31
CA LEU A 324 -6.25 20.61 -10.29
C LEU A 324 -6.36 20.23 -8.79
N ASN A 325 -5.29 19.54 -8.32
CA ASN A 325 -4.49 19.64 -7.06
C ASN A 325 -5.20 19.59 -5.68
N THR A 326 -4.80 18.83 -4.66
CA THR A 326 -3.46 18.36 -4.21
C THR A 326 -3.60 17.17 -3.23
N LYS A 327 -2.88 16.05 -3.42
CA LYS A 327 -2.55 15.04 -2.37
C LYS A 327 -1.40 14.15 -2.85
N ILE A 328 -0.24 14.32 -2.23
CA ILE A 328 1.01 13.63 -2.55
C ILE A 328 1.08 12.37 -1.68
N GLY A 329 0.91 11.22 -2.34
CA GLY A 329 1.03 9.84 -1.85
C GLY A 329 1.20 8.94 -3.08
N PRO A 330 1.45 7.62 -2.96
CA PRO A 330 2.29 6.78 -3.85
C PRO A 330 1.97 6.74 -5.35
N LYS A 331 0.85 7.34 -5.79
CA LYS A 331 0.61 7.72 -7.18
C LYS A 331 1.49 8.87 -7.68
N PHE A 332 2.14 9.65 -6.82
CA PHE A 332 3.05 10.74 -7.20
C PHE A 332 4.36 10.22 -7.79
N PHE A 333 4.94 9.15 -7.26
CA PHE A 333 6.15 8.53 -7.83
C PHE A 333 5.84 7.71 -9.09
N ASP A 334 4.66 7.11 -9.16
CA ASP A 334 4.17 6.43 -10.36
C ASP A 334 3.74 7.42 -11.45
N ALA A 335 3.26 8.61 -11.08
CA ALA A 335 3.01 9.74 -11.97
C ALA A 335 4.30 10.45 -12.38
N LEU A 336 5.38 10.44 -11.60
CA LEU A 336 6.69 10.93 -12.06
C LEU A 336 7.35 9.97 -13.05
N ARG A 337 7.09 8.65 -12.94
CA ARG A 337 7.48 7.66 -13.97
C ARG A 337 6.55 7.65 -15.20
N LYS A 338 5.24 7.86 -15.04
CA LYS A 338 4.27 7.90 -16.16
C LYS A 338 4.15 9.27 -16.85
N ASN A 339 4.37 10.39 -16.15
CA ASN A 339 4.42 11.73 -16.76
C ASN A 339 5.75 12.04 -17.46
N ARG A 340 6.78 11.17 -17.42
CA ARG A 340 7.87 11.22 -18.40
C ARG A 340 7.46 10.71 -19.79
N ARG A 341 6.26 10.13 -19.95
CA ARG A 341 5.72 9.66 -21.26
C ARG A 341 4.61 10.53 -21.87
N SER A 342 4.13 11.57 -21.21
CA SER A 342 3.03 12.42 -21.75
C SER A 342 3.33 13.93 -21.80
N TYR A 343 4.59 14.32 -21.65
CA TYR A 343 5.08 15.66 -22.06
C TYR A 343 5.87 15.60 -23.37
N ILE A 344 5.52 14.69 -24.30
CA ILE A 344 5.95 14.74 -25.71
C ILE A 344 4.83 14.14 -26.57
N SER A 345 3.75 14.89 -26.76
CA SER A 345 2.94 14.79 -27.97
C SER A 345 2.37 16.14 -28.41
N GLY A 346 2.96 17.24 -27.92
CA GLY A 346 2.93 18.50 -28.63
C GLY A 346 4.18 18.53 -29.48
N THR A 347 4.00 18.58 -30.80
CA THR A 347 5.04 18.98 -31.76
C THR A 347 5.81 20.16 -31.18
N ILE A 348 7.09 19.93 -30.88
CA ILE A 348 8.04 21.00 -30.56
C ILE A 348 8.12 21.85 -31.84
N PRO A 349 7.91 23.18 -31.78
CA PRO A 349 8.15 24.05 -32.92
C PRO A 349 9.58 23.83 -33.40
N GLU A 350 9.69 23.49 -34.68
CA GLU A 350 10.93 23.24 -35.38
C GLU A 350 11.63 24.58 -35.67
N ASP A 351 12.00 25.32 -34.63
CA ASP A 351 12.91 26.45 -34.76
C ASP A 351 13.55 26.80 -33.43
N GLN A 352 14.82 26.41 -33.26
CA GLN A 352 15.94 27.21 -32.75
C GLN A 352 17.21 26.36 -32.84
N ARG A 353 18.06 26.70 -33.80
CA ARG A 353 19.41 26.15 -33.96
C ARG A 353 20.31 26.66 -32.83
N GLU A 354 20.14 26.17 -31.60
CA GLU A 354 21.27 26.13 -30.67
C GLU A 354 22.14 24.93 -31.07
N GLU A 355 23.39 25.17 -31.48
CA GLU A 355 24.37 24.11 -31.61
C GLU A 355 24.32 23.21 -30.37
N LYS A 356 24.11 21.91 -30.59
CA LYS A 356 23.81 20.95 -29.53
C LYS A 356 25.05 20.68 -28.66
N LYS A 357 25.44 21.65 -27.82
CA LYS A 357 26.66 21.71 -26.99
C LYS A 357 26.86 20.41 -26.19
N VAL A 358 28.10 19.95 -26.16
CA VAL A 358 28.55 18.87 -25.26
C VAL A 358 29.03 19.49 -23.96
N LEU A 359 28.52 19.03 -22.82
CA LEU A 359 28.88 19.57 -21.50
C LEU A 359 30.04 18.80 -20.87
N THR A 360 31.03 19.50 -20.33
CA THR A 360 32.18 18.90 -19.63
C THR A 360 31.91 18.77 -18.14
N ILE A 361 32.09 17.55 -17.62
CA ILE A 361 31.94 17.19 -16.21
C ILE A 361 33.33 16.86 -15.64
N LEU A 362 33.77 17.64 -14.65
CA LEU A 362 35.03 17.44 -13.95
C LEU A 362 34.83 16.66 -12.65
N TYR A 363 35.50 15.52 -12.53
CA TYR A 363 35.61 14.73 -11.30
C TYR A 363 36.67 15.35 -10.39
N TYR A 364 36.27 16.28 -9.53
CA TYR A 364 37.22 17.07 -8.75
C TYR A 364 37.75 16.32 -7.53
N ILE A 365 36.85 15.76 -6.71
CA ILE A 365 37.23 14.85 -5.62
C ILE A 365 37.03 13.42 -6.11
N HIS A 366 38.07 12.58 -6.02
CA HIS A 366 38.01 11.18 -6.43
C HIS A 366 36.92 10.41 -5.67
N PHE A 367 36.30 9.44 -6.34
CA PHE A 367 35.30 8.57 -5.74
C PHE A 367 35.94 7.70 -4.65
N TYR A 368 35.36 7.74 -3.45
CA TYR A 368 35.98 7.22 -2.22
C TYR A 368 37.43 7.69 -1.99
N GLY A 369 37.80 8.87 -2.49
CA GLY A 369 39.11 9.50 -2.29
C GLY A 369 40.25 8.93 -3.14
N VAL A 370 40.04 7.85 -3.90
CA VAL A 370 41.11 7.15 -4.64
C VAL A 370 40.78 6.81 -6.09
N ILE A 371 39.50 6.73 -6.47
CA ILE A 371 39.08 6.35 -7.82
C ILE A 371 38.83 7.62 -8.66
N SER A 372 39.76 7.95 -9.56
CA SER A 372 39.74 9.19 -10.35
C SER A 372 38.67 9.22 -11.44
N ASP A 373 38.29 8.08 -11.99
CA ASP A 373 37.28 7.95 -13.07
C ASP A 373 35.85 7.71 -12.55
N TRP A 374 35.67 7.75 -11.22
CA TRP A 374 34.41 7.47 -10.53
C TRP A 374 33.74 6.13 -10.90
N GLN A 375 34.53 5.17 -11.42
CA GLN A 375 34.05 3.91 -11.98
C GLN A 375 33.09 4.07 -13.17
N PHE A 376 32.96 5.29 -13.72
CA PHE A 376 32.20 5.54 -14.94
C PHE A 376 33.13 5.56 -16.17
N GLY A 377 34.37 6.00 -16.01
CA GLY A 377 35.34 6.21 -17.08
C GLY A 377 35.42 7.68 -17.52
N PHE A 378 36.27 7.95 -18.51
CA PHE A 378 36.51 9.30 -19.05
C PHE A 378 35.98 9.50 -20.47
N GLY A 379 35.90 10.75 -20.91
CA GLY A 379 35.42 11.15 -22.23
C GLY A 379 33.92 11.02 -22.39
N ARG A 380 33.47 10.94 -23.65
CA ARG A 380 32.04 10.76 -24.01
C ARG A 380 31.60 9.29 -24.04
N GLN A 381 32.54 8.36 -24.13
CA GLN A 381 32.28 6.92 -24.25
C GLN A 381 31.41 6.33 -23.12
N PRO A 382 31.57 6.72 -21.85
CA PRO A 382 30.70 6.27 -20.76
C PRO A 382 29.21 6.54 -21.01
N PHE A 383 28.87 7.68 -21.61
CA PHE A 383 27.48 8.08 -21.86
C PHE A 383 26.89 7.33 -23.06
N ILE A 384 27.69 7.11 -24.11
CA ILE A 384 27.29 6.35 -25.30
C ILE A 384 27.08 4.87 -24.94
N LYS A 385 28.10 4.23 -24.33
CA LYS A 385 28.02 2.83 -23.91
C LYS A 385 27.00 2.60 -22.79
N GLY A 386 26.67 3.65 -22.03
CA GLY A 386 25.62 3.65 -21.02
C GLY A 386 24.20 3.68 -21.59
N GLY A 387 24.03 3.96 -22.88
CA GLY A 387 22.71 4.10 -23.50
C GLY A 387 21.93 5.31 -22.98
N CYS A 388 22.62 6.38 -22.59
CA CYS A 388 21.97 7.57 -22.04
C CYS A 388 21.06 8.21 -23.09
N ARG A 389 19.84 8.60 -22.69
CA ARG A 389 18.93 9.37 -23.55
C ARG A 389 19.56 10.68 -24.01
N ILE A 390 20.32 11.33 -23.11
CA ILE A 390 21.15 12.49 -23.39
C ILE A 390 22.60 12.07 -23.18
N ASP A 391 23.34 11.90 -24.28
CA ASP A 391 24.73 11.40 -24.29
C ASP A 391 25.77 12.50 -24.56
N ARG A 392 25.31 13.76 -24.61
CA ARG A 392 26.13 14.94 -24.94
C ARG A 392 26.78 15.53 -23.70
N CYS A 393 27.50 14.68 -22.98
CA CYS A 393 28.41 15.06 -21.91
C CYS A 393 29.75 14.36 -22.09
N THR A 394 30.82 14.93 -21.53
CA THR A 394 32.15 14.34 -21.48
C THR A 394 32.70 14.43 -20.06
N ALA A 395 33.40 13.38 -19.60
CA ALA A 395 33.94 13.31 -18.25
C ALA A 395 35.47 13.44 -18.24
N THR A 396 36.03 14.14 -17.26
CA THR A 396 37.47 14.29 -17.08
C THR A 396 37.85 14.39 -15.60
N ALA A 397 39.07 14.00 -15.23
CA ALA A 397 39.68 14.29 -13.93
C ALA A 397 40.81 15.35 -14.03
N ASP A 398 41.02 15.92 -15.21
CA ASP A 398 42.03 16.94 -15.47
C ASP A 398 41.67 18.27 -14.80
N ARG A 399 42.36 18.60 -13.72
CA ARG A 399 42.13 19.80 -12.92
C ARG A 399 42.42 21.10 -13.67
N SER A 400 43.18 21.07 -14.76
CA SER A 400 43.40 22.27 -15.58
C SER A 400 42.11 22.80 -16.19
N GLN A 401 41.12 21.91 -16.41
CA GLN A 401 39.81 22.24 -16.98
C GLN A 401 38.81 22.79 -15.97
N LEU A 402 39.23 23.00 -14.72
CA LEU A 402 38.34 23.50 -13.66
C LEU A 402 37.67 24.84 -14.02
N LYS A 403 38.34 25.73 -14.76
CA LYS A 403 37.78 27.03 -15.16
C LYS A 403 36.82 26.93 -16.36
N THR A 404 36.92 25.87 -17.15
CA THR A 404 36.18 25.70 -18.43
C THR A 404 35.10 24.63 -18.36
N ALA A 405 35.14 23.73 -17.37
CA ALA A 405 34.13 22.70 -17.17
C ALA A 405 32.73 23.30 -16.90
N ASP A 406 31.68 22.67 -17.44
CA ASP A 406 30.29 23.07 -17.20
C ASP A 406 29.78 22.57 -15.84
N ALA A 407 30.32 21.46 -15.35
CA ALA A 407 29.99 20.91 -14.04
C ALA A 407 31.21 20.35 -13.32
N VAL A 408 31.18 20.41 -11.98
CA VAL A 408 32.24 19.92 -11.11
C VAL A 408 31.62 19.02 -10.03
N LEU A 409 32.06 17.78 -9.95
CA LEU A 409 31.57 16.76 -9.02
C LEU A 409 32.51 16.61 -7.82
N PHE A 410 31.91 16.65 -6.63
CA PHE A 410 32.62 16.51 -5.36
C PHE A 410 32.07 15.30 -4.60
N HIS A 411 32.90 14.29 -4.41
CA HIS A 411 32.58 13.14 -3.57
C HIS A 411 32.69 13.50 -2.08
N ASN A 412 31.70 13.10 -1.27
CA ASN A 412 31.63 13.42 0.16
C ASN A 412 32.82 12.85 0.98
N SER A 413 33.50 11.82 0.51
CA SER A 413 34.67 11.23 1.19
C SER A 413 35.83 12.20 1.39
N GLY A 414 35.98 13.22 0.54
CA GLY A 414 37.07 14.20 0.69
C GLY A 414 36.91 15.10 1.90
N PHE A 415 35.67 15.38 2.33
CA PHE A 415 35.37 16.48 3.26
C PHE A 415 35.77 16.20 4.72
N GLY A 416 36.03 14.95 5.08
CA GLY A 416 36.58 14.58 6.38
C GLY A 416 38.11 14.45 6.40
N SER A 417 38.78 14.39 5.24
CA SER A 417 40.19 14.05 5.13
C SER A 417 41.06 15.13 4.50
N LEU A 418 40.46 16.10 3.80
CA LEU A 418 41.19 17.15 3.08
C LEU A 418 41.00 18.53 3.75
N PRO A 419 42.04 19.37 3.80
CA PRO A 419 41.90 20.76 4.24
C PRO A 419 41.04 21.55 3.25
N GLU A 420 40.43 22.64 3.73
CA GLU A 420 39.47 23.45 2.95
C GLU A 420 40.05 23.96 1.63
N SER A 421 41.34 24.33 1.62
CA SER A 421 42.08 24.77 0.43
C SER A 421 42.22 23.70 -0.66
N LYS A 422 42.12 22.41 -0.31
CA LYS A 422 42.11 21.29 -1.26
C LYS A 422 40.70 20.83 -1.63
N LEU A 423 39.70 21.17 -0.81
CA LEU A 423 38.31 20.83 -1.03
C LEU A 423 37.62 21.82 -1.98
N PHE A 424 37.88 23.11 -1.79
CA PHE A 424 37.28 24.15 -2.62
C PHE A 424 38.39 24.93 -3.31
N PRO A 425 38.39 24.94 -4.65
CA PRO A 425 39.35 25.73 -5.38
C PRO A 425 39.09 27.23 -5.14
N SER A 426 40.16 27.97 -4.84
CA SER A 426 40.13 29.42 -4.66
C SER A 426 40.03 30.13 -6.02
N PHE A 427 38.84 30.18 -6.60
CA PHE A 427 38.54 30.98 -7.78
C PHE A 427 37.07 31.40 -7.83
N ARG A 428 36.80 32.48 -8.57
CA ARG A 428 35.43 32.86 -8.91
C ARG A 428 34.94 31.95 -10.04
N ARG A 429 34.05 31.01 -9.70
CA ARG A 429 33.47 30.09 -10.71
C ARG A 429 32.65 30.85 -11.76
N PRO A 430 32.63 30.39 -13.02
CA PRO A 430 31.72 30.91 -14.04
C PRO A 430 30.26 30.83 -13.56
N PRO A 431 29.40 31.81 -13.87
CA PRO A 431 28.01 31.83 -13.40
C PRO A 431 27.20 30.58 -13.81
N GLN A 432 27.53 29.98 -14.95
CA GLN A 432 26.86 28.80 -15.51
C GLN A 432 27.47 27.47 -15.04
N GLN A 433 28.65 27.49 -14.38
CA GLN A 433 29.30 26.27 -13.90
C GLN A 433 28.59 25.74 -12.65
N LYS A 434 28.20 24.47 -12.68
CA LYS A 434 27.48 23.83 -11.57
C LYS A 434 28.38 22.95 -10.73
N TRP A 435 28.40 23.19 -9.43
CA TRP A 435 29.05 22.31 -8.47
C TRP A 435 28.01 21.35 -7.88
N LEU A 436 28.27 20.05 -8.01
CA LEU A 436 27.40 18.98 -7.56
C LEU A 436 28.08 18.19 -6.45
N ILE A 437 27.39 18.00 -5.33
CA ILE A 437 27.86 17.11 -4.26
C ILE A 437 27.27 15.72 -4.43
N HIS A 438 28.13 14.71 -4.36
CA HIS A 438 27.74 13.31 -4.36
C HIS A 438 27.96 12.69 -2.98
N ALA A 439 26.90 12.09 -2.41
CA ALA A 439 26.96 11.42 -1.12
C ALA A 439 26.06 10.18 -1.13
N MET A 440 26.66 9.01 -0.92
CA MET A 440 25.93 7.74 -0.77
C MET A 440 25.89 7.26 0.69
N GLU A 441 26.85 7.66 1.51
CA GLU A 441 26.82 7.40 2.95
C GLU A 441 25.84 8.35 3.66
N SER A 442 25.28 7.87 4.79
CA SER A 442 24.49 8.74 5.65
C SER A 442 25.33 9.87 6.23
N ASN A 443 24.71 11.04 6.43
CA ASN A 443 25.43 12.22 6.92
C ASN A 443 25.89 12.10 8.38
N VAL A 444 25.41 11.11 9.13
CA VAL A 444 25.93 10.84 10.48
C VAL A 444 27.34 10.26 10.44
N HIS A 445 27.73 9.65 9.31
CA HIS A 445 29.07 9.12 9.09
C HIS A 445 29.93 10.04 8.23
N ALA A 446 29.33 10.95 7.48
CA ALA A 446 30.06 12.04 6.85
C ALA A 446 30.48 13.02 7.96
N LEU A 447 31.76 13.03 8.35
CA LEU A 447 32.38 13.98 9.30
C LEU A 447 32.33 15.46 8.81
N LEU A 448 31.37 15.78 7.97
CA LEU A 448 31.20 17.00 7.25
C LEU A 448 30.24 17.90 8.06
N ASN A 449 30.76 19.02 8.56
CA ASN A 449 29.89 20.10 9.00
C ASN A 449 29.23 20.71 7.75
N VAL A 450 27.99 20.28 7.46
CA VAL A 450 27.26 20.65 6.25
C VAL A 450 27.05 22.16 6.12
N ARG A 451 27.03 22.90 7.24
CA ARG A 451 26.98 24.37 7.21
C ARG A 451 28.17 25.00 6.49
N ARG A 452 29.34 24.36 6.50
CA ARG A 452 30.54 24.81 5.75
C ARG A 452 30.36 24.77 4.24
N LEU A 453 29.33 24.07 3.76
CA LEU A 453 29.02 23.96 2.34
C LEU A 453 28.04 25.05 1.87
N SER A 454 27.65 25.96 2.76
CA SER A 454 26.77 27.08 2.45
C SER A 454 27.32 27.88 1.28
N ASN A 455 26.44 28.16 0.32
CA ASN A 455 26.73 28.91 -0.90
C ASN A 455 27.74 28.24 -1.86
N LYS A 456 28.09 26.96 -1.65
CA LYS A 456 29.08 26.26 -2.48
C LYS A 456 28.48 25.43 -3.61
N PHE A 457 27.36 24.75 -3.44
CA PHE A 457 26.83 23.82 -4.46
C PHE A 457 25.53 24.28 -5.10
N ASN A 458 25.33 23.83 -6.33
CA ASN A 458 24.14 24.08 -7.14
C ASN A 458 23.19 22.88 -7.15
N GLY A 459 23.70 21.67 -6.92
CA GLY A 459 22.92 20.44 -7.04
C GLY A 459 23.48 19.28 -6.20
N THR A 460 22.66 18.24 -6.09
CA THR A 460 22.82 17.18 -5.09
C THR A 460 22.59 15.83 -5.74
N VAL A 461 23.48 14.89 -5.47
CA VAL A 461 23.48 13.56 -6.06
C VAL A 461 23.56 12.54 -4.92
N THR A 462 22.40 12.11 -4.41
CA THR A 462 22.36 11.27 -3.19
C THR A 462 21.24 10.22 -3.23
N PHE A 463 21.25 9.30 -2.28
CA PHE A 463 20.20 8.29 -2.09
C PHE A 463 18.83 8.86 -1.65
N LYS A 464 18.72 10.16 -1.38
CA LYS A 464 17.47 10.78 -0.90
C LYS A 464 16.53 11.07 -2.07
N ARG A 465 15.24 10.74 -1.93
CA ARG A 465 14.24 10.91 -3.01
C ARG A 465 14.03 12.36 -3.48
N HIS A 466 14.45 13.34 -2.66
CA HIS A 466 14.33 14.77 -2.94
C HIS A 466 15.64 15.42 -3.44
N SER A 467 16.69 14.64 -3.71
CA SER A 467 17.89 15.15 -4.35
C SER A 467 17.62 15.60 -5.79
N ASP A 468 18.40 16.57 -6.26
CA ASP A 468 18.32 17.07 -7.64
C ASP A 468 18.60 15.94 -8.65
N VAL A 469 19.50 15.03 -8.28
CA VAL A 469 19.73 13.74 -8.94
C VAL A 469 19.58 12.63 -7.89
N TYR A 470 18.52 11.84 -8.03
CA TYR A 470 18.22 10.72 -7.13
C TYR A 470 19.06 9.49 -7.50
N SER A 471 19.86 9.01 -6.55
CA SER A 471 20.79 7.89 -6.72
C SER A 471 20.51 6.78 -5.70
N PRO A 472 19.44 5.98 -5.86
CA PRO A 472 19.17 4.88 -4.94
C PRO A 472 20.19 3.76 -5.10
N TYR A 473 20.37 2.94 -4.06
CA TYR A 473 21.22 1.73 -4.13
C TYR A 473 20.61 0.62 -5.00
N GLY A 474 19.30 0.66 -5.26
CA GLY A 474 18.60 -0.30 -6.11
C GLY A 474 17.15 0.07 -6.34
N HIS A 475 16.48 -0.71 -7.20
CA HIS A 475 15.05 -0.65 -7.45
C HIS A 475 14.55 -2.03 -7.87
N TYR A 476 13.24 -2.19 -8.02
CA TYR A 476 12.64 -3.37 -8.64
C TYR A 476 11.94 -2.99 -9.95
N GLU A 477 11.91 -3.94 -10.88
CA GLU A 477 11.27 -3.80 -12.19
C GLU A 477 10.58 -5.12 -12.58
N PRO A 478 9.71 -5.13 -13.60
CA PRO A 478 9.06 -6.36 -14.06
C PRO A 478 10.05 -7.49 -14.36
N PRO A 479 9.67 -8.76 -14.21
CA PRO A 479 10.56 -9.89 -14.42
C PRO A 479 11.05 -9.91 -15.87
N GLY A 480 12.34 -10.16 -16.05
CA GLY A 480 12.88 -10.51 -17.37
C GLY A 480 12.46 -11.93 -17.76
N GLU A 481 12.87 -12.38 -18.96
CA GLU A 481 12.48 -13.67 -19.57
C GLU A 481 12.76 -14.93 -18.71
N LYS A 482 13.58 -14.84 -17.66
CA LYS A 482 13.99 -15.97 -16.80
C LYS A 482 13.41 -15.95 -15.38
N GLY A 483 12.31 -15.24 -15.14
CA GLY A 483 11.94 -14.76 -13.78
C GLY A 483 11.27 -15.74 -12.81
N HIS A 484 10.60 -16.81 -13.26
CA HIS A 484 9.75 -17.60 -12.35
C HIS A 484 9.94 -19.11 -12.52
N GLN A 485 10.36 -19.77 -11.45
CA GLN A 485 10.25 -21.23 -11.30
C GLN A 485 8.98 -21.53 -10.50
N PRO A 486 7.87 -21.90 -11.16
CA PRO A 486 6.67 -22.30 -10.43
C PRO A 486 6.98 -23.49 -9.54
N ASN A 487 6.45 -23.47 -8.30
CA ASN A 487 6.56 -24.53 -7.30
C ASN A 487 7.93 -24.76 -6.64
N LYS A 488 8.89 -23.82 -6.75
CA LYS A 488 10.13 -23.90 -5.98
C LYS A 488 9.87 -23.75 -4.47
N ASN A 489 10.34 -24.71 -3.67
CA ASN A 489 10.45 -24.57 -2.21
C ASN A 489 11.78 -23.89 -1.86
N TYR A 490 11.73 -22.62 -1.46
CA TYR A 490 12.89 -21.85 -1.05
C TYR A 490 13.44 -22.24 0.33
N ALA A 491 12.70 -23.02 1.14
CA ALA A 491 13.20 -23.54 2.41
C ALA A 491 14.04 -24.82 2.25
N GLU A 492 13.86 -25.53 1.13
CA GLU A 492 14.48 -26.83 0.89
C GLU A 492 16.01 -26.76 0.87
N GLY A 493 16.66 -27.69 1.58
CA GLY A 493 18.12 -27.80 1.66
C GLY A 493 18.81 -26.77 2.57
N LYS A 494 18.09 -25.78 3.12
CA LYS A 494 18.66 -24.79 4.05
C LYS A 494 18.74 -25.36 5.46
N THR A 495 19.94 -25.38 6.02
CA THR A 495 20.22 -25.98 7.34
C THR A 495 20.42 -24.94 8.45
N GLU A 496 20.63 -23.68 8.10
CA GLU A 496 20.95 -22.62 9.07
C GLU A 496 19.84 -21.56 9.13
N LEU A 497 19.66 -21.01 10.32
CA LEU A 497 18.58 -20.06 10.58
C LEU A 497 18.87 -18.68 9.97
N ALA A 498 19.84 -17.94 10.52
CA ALA A 498 20.12 -16.57 10.10
C ALA A 498 21.62 -16.27 9.95
N ALA A 499 21.96 -15.43 8.98
CA ALA A 499 23.30 -14.86 8.80
C ALA A 499 23.28 -13.34 8.93
N TRP A 500 24.40 -12.75 9.36
CA TRP A 500 24.59 -11.31 9.38
C TRP A 500 26.01 -10.92 8.95
N PHE A 501 26.15 -10.19 7.85
CA PHE A 501 27.47 -9.72 7.39
C PHE A 501 27.72 -8.30 7.92
N VAL A 502 28.62 -8.18 8.89
CA VAL A 502 28.81 -6.93 9.63
C VAL A 502 30.23 -6.75 10.17
N SER A 503 30.83 -5.61 9.82
CA SER A 503 32.19 -5.23 10.28
C SER A 503 32.27 -3.83 10.87
N HIS A 504 31.19 -3.06 10.86
CA HIS A 504 31.12 -1.74 11.52
C HIS A 504 30.20 -1.86 12.72
N CYS A 505 30.81 -1.86 13.92
CA CYS A 505 30.20 -2.29 15.19
C CYS A 505 29.94 -1.13 16.16
N LYS A 506 30.16 0.12 15.73
CA LYS A 506 29.85 1.33 16.49
C LYS A 506 29.06 2.24 15.57
N THR A 507 27.75 2.03 15.50
CA THR A 507 26.91 2.66 14.49
C THR A 507 25.98 3.70 15.09
N GLN A 508 25.52 4.68 14.28
CA GLN A 508 24.47 5.58 14.74
C GLN A 508 23.21 4.80 15.08
N SER A 509 22.89 3.77 14.31
CA SER A 509 21.70 2.95 14.52
C SER A 509 21.70 2.10 15.77
N LYS A 510 22.87 1.88 16.40
CA LYS A 510 23.04 0.92 17.49
C LYS A 510 22.55 -0.49 17.15
N ARG A 511 22.55 -0.85 15.85
CA ARG A 511 22.13 -2.16 15.34
C ARG A 511 22.90 -3.32 15.98
N GLU A 512 24.14 -3.07 16.41
CA GLU A 512 24.98 -4.02 17.14
C GLU A 512 24.34 -4.45 18.47
N ILE A 513 23.66 -3.55 19.17
CA ILE A 513 22.99 -3.83 20.44
C ILE A 513 21.73 -4.66 20.17
N TYR A 514 20.89 -4.23 19.22
CA TYR A 514 19.68 -4.96 18.85
C TYR A 514 20.00 -6.37 18.32
N GLY A 515 21.01 -6.50 17.45
CA GLY A 515 21.46 -7.80 16.94
C GLY A 515 21.99 -8.71 18.06
N ASN A 516 22.70 -8.17 19.05
CA ASN A 516 23.14 -8.92 20.21
C ASN A 516 21.96 -9.40 21.07
N GLN A 517 20.95 -8.56 21.32
CA GLN A 517 19.74 -9.01 22.03
C GLN A 517 18.99 -10.09 21.25
N LEU A 518 18.79 -9.90 19.94
CA LEU A 518 18.12 -10.88 19.10
C LEU A 518 18.84 -12.23 19.10
N SER A 519 20.18 -12.24 19.14
CA SER A 519 20.97 -13.47 19.21
C SER A 519 20.82 -14.27 20.51
N LYS A 520 20.21 -13.68 21.56
CA LYS A 520 19.83 -14.41 22.79
C LYS A 520 18.63 -15.34 22.56
N TYR A 521 17.81 -15.06 21.54
CA TYR A 521 16.55 -15.77 21.28
C TYR A 521 16.56 -16.61 20.00
N MET A 522 17.54 -16.42 19.12
CA MET A 522 17.69 -17.19 17.87
C MET A 522 19.15 -17.27 17.43
N THR A 523 19.51 -18.35 16.71
CA THR A 523 20.85 -18.53 16.16
C THR A 523 21.12 -17.55 15.02
N ILE A 524 22.17 -16.74 15.18
CA ILE A 524 22.64 -15.79 14.16
C ILE A 524 24.14 -15.99 13.93
N HIS A 525 24.52 -16.39 12.72
CA HIS A 525 25.93 -16.49 12.31
C HIS A 525 26.43 -15.13 11.82
N VAL A 526 27.28 -14.50 12.62
CA VAL A 526 27.80 -13.15 12.39
C VAL A 526 29.14 -13.23 11.66
N TYR A 527 29.15 -12.88 10.37
CA TYR A 527 30.35 -12.83 9.55
C TYR A 527 30.94 -11.43 9.55
N GLY A 528 32.23 -11.31 9.88
CA GLY A 528 32.96 -10.04 9.87
C GLY A 528 33.45 -9.62 11.24
N ALA A 529 33.92 -8.37 11.34
CA ALA A 529 34.66 -7.90 12.51
C ALA A 529 33.82 -7.86 13.80
N CYS A 530 32.49 -7.75 13.69
CA CYS A 530 31.61 -7.71 14.87
C CYS A 530 31.26 -9.12 15.40
N GLY A 531 31.63 -10.18 14.69
CA GLY A 531 31.43 -11.56 15.14
C GLY A 531 32.43 -11.97 16.22
N LYS A 532 31.93 -12.66 17.25
CA LYS A 532 32.75 -13.30 18.28
C LYS A 532 33.47 -14.54 17.72
N ASP A 533 32.74 -15.37 16.96
CA ASP A 533 33.28 -16.58 16.33
C ASP A 533 34.07 -16.23 15.07
N LYS A 534 35.39 -16.49 15.11
CA LYS A 534 36.32 -16.15 14.02
C LYS A 534 36.29 -17.13 12.85
N ARG A 535 35.49 -18.20 12.92
CA ARG A 535 35.25 -19.11 11.78
C ARG A 535 34.37 -18.46 10.72
N TYR A 536 33.48 -17.55 11.11
CA TYR A 536 32.59 -16.84 10.19
C TYR A 536 33.29 -15.64 9.56
N LYS A 537 33.89 -15.85 8.39
CA LYS A 537 34.57 -14.81 7.61
C LYS A 537 34.10 -14.82 6.17
N CYS A 538 33.84 -13.62 5.65
CA CYS A 538 33.63 -13.38 4.23
C CYS A 538 34.82 -12.60 3.69
N LYS A 539 35.55 -13.17 2.72
CA LYS A 539 36.63 -12.45 2.04
C LYS A 539 35.99 -11.34 1.20
N ARG A 540 36.47 -10.10 1.36
CA ARG A 540 36.13 -8.98 0.47
C ARG A 540 36.95 -9.09 -0.80
N THR A 541 36.57 -9.99 -1.70
CA THR A 541 37.16 -10.08 -3.05
C THR A 541 36.31 -9.26 -4.02
N LYS A 542 36.86 -8.88 -5.19
CA LYS A 542 36.10 -8.15 -6.23
C LYS A 542 34.85 -8.91 -6.73
N SER A 543 34.78 -10.22 -6.48
CA SER A 543 33.61 -11.08 -6.67
C SER A 543 33.04 -11.47 -5.31
N ASP A 544 32.37 -10.53 -4.62
CA ASP A 544 31.60 -10.76 -3.38
C ASP A 544 30.54 -11.89 -3.49
N ASN A 545 30.40 -12.53 -4.66
CA ASN A 545 29.39 -13.53 -4.99
C ASN A 545 29.37 -14.74 -4.05
N GLU A 546 30.52 -15.34 -3.69
CA GLU A 546 30.52 -16.62 -2.95
C GLU A 546 29.77 -16.53 -1.60
N CYS A 547 29.96 -15.44 -0.86
CA CYS A 547 29.29 -15.27 0.44
C CYS A 547 27.78 -15.03 0.29
N TYR A 548 27.35 -14.31 -0.74
CA TYR A 548 25.93 -14.13 -0.99
C TYR A 548 25.28 -15.38 -1.62
N GLU A 549 26.00 -16.13 -2.46
CA GLU A 549 25.57 -17.43 -3.00
C GLU A 549 25.41 -18.48 -1.90
N MET A 550 26.23 -18.43 -0.84
CA MET A 550 26.02 -19.27 0.35
C MET A 550 24.65 -19.01 1.00
N LEU A 551 24.14 -17.77 0.97
CA LEU A 551 22.82 -17.47 1.53
C LEU A 551 21.71 -18.22 0.78
N ASP A 552 21.85 -18.40 -0.54
CA ASP A 552 20.88 -19.16 -1.34
C ASP A 552 20.75 -20.60 -0.89
N LYS A 553 21.86 -21.22 -0.46
CA LYS A 553 21.93 -22.65 -0.14
C LYS A 553 21.74 -22.95 1.34
N LYS A 554 22.28 -22.11 2.21
CA LYS A 554 22.50 -22.47 3.62
C LYS A 554 21.51 -21.82 4.58
N TYR A 555 21.12 -20.56 4.34
CA TYR A 555 20.42 -19.73 5.34
C TYR A 555 18.98 -19.40 4.94
N LYS A 556 18.05 -19.44 5.90
CA LYS A 556 16.66 -18.98 5.68
C LYS A 556 16.49 -17.47 5.81
N PHE A 557 17.21 -16.84 6.74
CA PHE A 557 17.09 -15.41 7.04
C PHE A 557 18.43 -14.68 6.96
N TYR A 558 18.38 -13.38 6.70
CA TYR A 558 19.56 -12.51 6.69
C TYR A 558 19.26 -11.18 7.36
N LEU A 559 20.14 -10.70 8.24
CA LEU A 559 20.00 -9.40 8.90
C LEU A 559 20.48 -8.26 7.98
N SER A 560 19.53 -7.55 7.38
CA SER A 560 19.73 -6.38 6.52
C SER A 560 19.65 -5.08 7.32
N PHE A 561 20.43 -4.98 8.41
CA PHE A 561 20.37 -3.84 9.34
C PHE A 561 21.23 -2.66 8.85
N GLU A 562 20.63 -1.49 8.69
CA GLU A 562 21.34 -0.28 8.27
C GLU A 562 22.16 0.31 9.41
N ASN A 563 23.31 0.92 9.08
CA ASN A 563 24.18 1.57 10.07
C ASN A 563 23.65 2.92 10.56
N SER A 564 22.60 3.45 9.93
CA SER A 564 21.98 4.70 10.33
C SER A 564 20.46 4.65 10.18
N LEU A 565 19.76 5.24 11.14
CA LEU A 565 18.32 5.31 11.23
C LEU A 565 17.82 6.57 10.52
N CYS A 566 18.07 6.66 9.22
CA CYS A 566 17.70 7.81 8.39
C CYS A 566 16.59 7.47 7.40
N THR A 567 15.73 8.46 7.11
CA THR A 567 14.73 8.34 6.04
C THR A 567 15.41 8.10 4.69
N ASP A 568 14.76 7.30 3.86
CA ASP A 568 15.24 6.87 2.52
C ASP A 568 16.58 6.12 2.49
N TYR A 569 17.25 5.90 3.63
CA TYR A 569 18.56 5.25 3.69
C TYR A 569 18.44 3.73 3.68
N ILE A 570 18.18 3.21 2.48
CA ILE A 570 18.16 1.78 2.17
C ILE A 570 19.31 1.46 1.21
N THR A 571 20.19 0.57 1.63
CA THR A 571 21.50 0.36 0.99
C THR A 571 21.60 -1.01 0.30
N GLU A 572 22.81 -1.38 -0.10
CA GLU A 572 23.12 -2.70 -0.62
C GLU A 572 22.70 -3.83 0.33
N LYS A 573 22.61 -3.56 1.64
CA LYS A 573 22.23 -4.54 2.67
C LYS A 573 20.84 -5.13 2.45
N ALA A 574 19.92 -4.36 1.88
CA ALA A 574 18.60 -4.87 1.48
C ALA A 574 18.60 -5.30 0.01
N TYR A 575 19.07 -4.44 -0.90
CA TYR A 575 18.93 -4.67 -2.34
C TYR A 575 19.77 -5.84 -2.88
N LYS A 576 20.99 -6.08 -2.36
CA LYS A 576 21.77 -7.26 -2.77
C LYS A 576 21.08 -8.53 -2.28
N VAL A 577 20.62 -8.55 -1.03
CA VAL A 577 20.01 -9.72 -0.39
C VAL A 577 18.71 -10.14 -1.06
N LEU A 578 17.87 -9.18 -1.47
CA LEU A 578 16.60 -9.48 -2.15
C LEU A 578 16.77 -10.20 -3.51
N LYS A 579 17.97 -10.18 -4.11
CA LYS A 579 18.27 -10.98 -5.30
C LYS A 579 18.37 -12.47 -4.98
N HIS A 580 18.78 -12.81 -3.77
CA HIS A 580 18.97 -14.18 -3.30
C HIS A 580 17.67 -14.80 -2.77
N HIS A 581 17.72 -16.10 -2.49
CA HIS A 581 16.69 -16.97 -1.95
C HIS A 581 16.74 -16.99 -0.43
N VAL A 582 16.78 -15.82 0.19
CA VAL A 582 16.84 -15.64 1.65
C VAL A 582 15.91 -14.48 2.02
N VAL A 583 15.25 -14.57 3.18
CA VAL A 583 14.33 -13.52 3.63
C VAL A 583 15.10 -12.46 4.43
N PRO A 584 15.16 -11.19 3.98
CA PRO A 584 15.82 -10.13 4.72
C PRO A 584 14.99 -9.68 5.94
N ILE A 585 15.64 -9.59 7.08
CA ILE A 585 15.14 -8.93 8.29
C ILE A 585 15.73 -7.52 8.30
N VAL A 586 14.90 -6.49 8.13
CA VAL A 586 15.34 -5.10 7.92
C VAL A 586 15.20 -4.27 9.20
N LEU A 587 16.18 -3.40 9.43
CA LEU A 587 16.21 -2.42 10.51
C LEU A 587 16.74 -1.09 9.97
N GLY A 588 15.92 -0.05 10.05
CA GLY A 588 16.22 1.28 9.53
C GLY A 588 15.02 2.21 9.70
N ASN A 589 15.22 3.53 9.64
CA ASN A 589 14.13 4.52 9.68
C ASN A 589 13.54 4.76 8.28
N VAL A 590 13.18 3.67 7.60
CA VAL A 590 12.74 3.69 6.21
C VAL A 590 11.31 3.16 6.13
N ALA A 591 10.48 3.78 5.29
CA ALA A 591 9.18 3.23 4.92
C ALA A 591 9.35 2.08 3.92
N TYR A 592 9.88 0.95 4.37
CA TYR A 592 10.21 -0.20 3.53
C TYR A 592 9.00 -0.69 2.72
N GLU A 593 7.79 -0.58 3.29
CA GLU A 593 6.53 -0.97 2.69
C GLU A 593 6.16 -0.13 1.45
N GLU A 594 6.73 1.08 1.30
CA GLU A 594 6.57 1.92 0.11
C GLU A 594 7.63 1.66 -0.96
N ILE A 595 8.77 1.08 -0.57
CA ILE A 595 10.00 1.04 -1.39
C ILE A 595 10.32 -0.37 -1.88
N LEU A 596 10.03 -1.39 -1.08
CA LEU A 596 10.30 -2.78 -1.39
C LEU A 596 9.01 -3.51 -1.76
N PRO A 597 9.09 -4.60 -2.56
CA PRO A 597 7.92 -5.42 -2.86
C PRO A 597 7.21 -5.87 -1.59
N GLU A 598 5.88 -5.83 -1.61
CA GLU A 598 5.09 -6.25 -0.47
C GLU A 598 5.40 -7.70 -0.10
N HIS A 599 5.50 -7.96 1.20
CA HIS A 599 5.77 -9.29 1.73
C HIS A 599 7.10 -9.89 1.21
N SER A 600 8.13 -9.06 0.97
CA SER A 600 9.48 -9.50 0.59
C SER A 600 10.53 -9.42 1.70
N PHE A 601 10.16 -8.92 2.88
CA PHE A 601 11.06 -8.64 4.00
C PHE A 601 10.31 -8.71 5.32
N ILE A 602 11.05 -8.83 6.43
CA ILE A 602 10.52 -8.77 7.80
C ILE A 602 11.05 -7.50 8.45
N ASN A 603 10.17 -6.57 8.83
CA ASN A 603 10.55 -5.32 9.46
C ASN A 603 10.61 -5.48 10.98
N VAL A 604 11.74 -5.16 11.61
CA VAL A 604 11.87 -5.24 13.08
C VAL A 604 10.85 -4.36 13.79
N LYS A 605 10.45 -3.22 13.19
CA LYS A 605 9.44 -2.30 13.77
C LYS A 605 8.05 -2.90 13.83
N SER A 606 7.82 -4.03 13.17
CA SER A 606 6.56 -4.76 13.29
C SER A 606 6.43 -5.51 14.62
N PHE A 607 7.50 -5.62 15.42
CA PHE A 607 7.51 -6.38 16.67
C PHE A 607 7.84 -5.46 17.85
N ARG A 608 7.21 -5.73 19.00
CA ARG A 608 7.44 -4.97 20.23
C ARG A 608 8.69 -5.38 21.02
N SER A 609 9.30 -6.50 20.65
CA SER A 609 10.56 -6.96 21.24
C SER A 609 11.35 -7.88 20.29
N PRO A 610 12.68 -7.95 20.41
CA PRO A 610 13.52 -8.96 19.75
C PRO A 610 13.05 -10.40 20.00
N LYS A 611 12.57 -10.71 21.22
CA LYS A 611 12.03 -12.04 21.56
C LYS A 611 10.81 -12.41 20.70
N LEU A 612 9.88 -11.47 20.49
CA LEU A 612 8.70 -11.70 19.64
C LEU A 612 9.08 -11.87 18.16
N LEU A 613 10.06 -11.11 17.68
CA LEU A 613 10.62 -11.31 16.35
C LEU A 613 11.22 -12.72 16.22
N ALA A 614 12.04 -13.16 17.16
CA ALA A 614 12.64 -14.50 17.16
C ALA A 614 11.58 -15.61 17.14
N LYS A 615 10.50 -15.49 17.92
CA LYS A 615 9.36 -16.43 17.88
C LYS A 615 8.67 -16.47 16.51
N TYR A 616 8.53 -15.34 15.84
CA TYR A 616 7.97 -15.30 14.49
C TYR A 616 8.91 -15.95 13.46
N ILE A 617 10.21 -15.75 13.61
CA ILE A 617 11.23 -16.41 12.79
C ILE A 617 11.20 -17.93 13.02
N GLU A 618 11.07 -18.40 14.25
CA GLU A 618 10.92 -19.82 14.58
C GLU A 618 9.66 -20.43 13.95
N TYR A 619 8.53 -19.70 13.97
CA TYR A 619 7.31 -20.12 13.29
C TYR A 619 7.52 -20.29 11.77
N LEU A 620 8.22 -19.35 11.13
CA LEU A 620 8.52 -19.44 9.70
C LEU A 620 9.52 -20.55 9.40
N ASP A 621 10.51 -20.75 10.26
CA ASP A 621 11.49 -21.84 10.13
C ASP A 621 10.82 -23.22 10.14
N LYS A 622 9.82 -23.41 11.02
CA LYS A 622 9.05 -24.65 11.13
C LYS A 622 7.90 -24.77 10.12
N ASN A 623 7.68 -23.76 9.27
CA ASN A 623 6.55 -23.72 8.35
C ASN A 623 6.98 -23.25 6.96
N ASP A 624 7.44 -24.20 6.14
CA ASP A 624 7.83 -23.97 4.76
C ASP A 624 6.75 -23.25 3.95
N THR A 625 5.47 -23.57 4.14
CA THR A 625 4.39 -22.89 3.40
C THR A 625 4.38 -21.39 3.70
N ALA A 626 4.46 -21.01 4.98
CA ALA A 626 4.50 -19.61 5.40
C ALA A 626 5.81 -18.92 4.99
N TYR A 627 6.95 -19.60 5.10
CA TYR A 627 8.24 -19.09 4.65
C TYR A 627 8.25 -18.78 3.14
N ASN A 628 7.72 -19.70 2.33
CA ASN A 628 7.67 -19.54 0.87
C ASN A 628 6.74 -18.40 0.40
N GLU A 629 5.84 -17.91 1.25
CA GLU A 629 5.03 -16.74 0.91
C GLU A 629 5.90 -15.50 0.65
N TYR A 630 7.03 -15.37 1.36
CA TYR A 630 7.99 -14.27 1.23
C TYR A 630 8.72 -14.20 -0.12
N PHE A 631 8.52 -15.18 -1.00
CA PHE A 631 9.13 -15.23 -2.32
C PHE A 631 8.12 -15.10 -3.45
N LYS A 632 6.81 -15.03 -3.16
CA LYS A 632 5.74 -14.91 -4.17
C LYS A 632 5.94 -13.68 -5.06
N TRP A 633 6.46 -12.58 -4.53
CA TRP A 633 6.72 -11.34 -5.27
C TRP A 633 7.75 -11.51 -6.40
N LYS A 634 8.66 -12.50 -6.32
CA LYS A 634 9.69 -12.74 -7.35
C LYS A 634 9.09 -13.15 -8.70
N LYS A 635 7.82 -13.58 -8.74
CA LYS A 635 7.08 -13.85 -9.99
C LYS A 635 6.76 -12.56 -10.76
N ASP A 636 6.57 -11.45 -10.03
CA ASP A 636 6.06 -10.18 -10.56
C ASP A 636 7.16 -9.13 -10.68
N TYR A 637 8.32 -9.33 -10.02
CA TYR A 637 9.41 -8.37 -10.01
C TYR A 637 10.79 -9.04 -9.92
N ARG A 638 11.80 -8.37 -10.49
CA ARG A 638 13.22 -8.61 -10.23
C ARG A 638 13.87 -7.39 -9.58
N VAL A 639 14.87 -7.61 -8.74
CA VAL A 639 15.63 -6.52 -8.12
C VAL A 639 16.84 -6.17 -8.98
N VAL A 640 16.94 -4.89 -9.32
CA VAL A 640 18.08 -4.29 -9.99
C VAL A 640 18.85 -3.48 -8.95
N HIS A 641 20.10 -3.89 -8.73
CA HIS A 641 21.02 -3.05 -7.97
C HIS A 641 21.46 -1.92 -8.89
N HIS A 642 21.40 -0.68 -8.42
CA HIS A 642 21.86 0.44 -9.25
C HIS A 642 23.33 0.23 -9.55
N ASN A 643 23.65 0.22 -10.84
CA ASN A 643 25.02 0.37 -11.27
C ASN A 643 25.28 1.87 -11.42
N ASN A 644 26.55 2.22 -11.32
CA ASN A 644 27.05 3.56 -11.56
C ASN A 644 26.64 4.11 -12.96
N LYS A 645 26.35 3.24 -13.94
CA LYS A 645 26.01 3.67 -15.31
C LYS A 645 24.75 4.53 -15.39
N ASN A 646 23.70 4.21 -14.64
CA ASN A 646 22.45 4.99 -14.66
C ASN A 646 22.65 6.39 -14.05
N LEU A 647 23.47 6.49 -13.01
CA LEU A 647 23.74 7.75 -12.30
C LEU A 647 24.39 8.79 -13.22
N LEU A 648 25.35 8.37 -14.04
CA LEU A 648 26.03 9.28 -14.96
C LEU A 648 25.07 9.85 -16.03
N CYS A 649 24.14 9.02 -16.53
CA CYS A 649 23.09 9.48 -17.44
C CYS A 649 22.18 10.51 -16.76
N ASP A 650 21.75 10.24 -15.53
CA ASP A 650 20.86 11.14 -14.78
C ASP A 650 21.55 12.49 -14.48
N ILE A 651 22.85 12.48 -14.18
CA ILE A 651 23.64 13.72 -14.04
C ILE A 651 23.69 14.48 -15.37
N CYS A 652 23.96 13.82 -16.49
CA CYS A 652 23.99 14.49 -17.80
C CYS A 652 22.63 15.10 -18.15
N GLU A 653 21.54 14.34 -17.97
CA GLU A 653 20.18 14.83 -18.17
C GLU A 653 19.88 16.06 -17.30
N TYR A 654 20.23 15.99 -16.01
CA TYR A 654 20.05 17.10 -15.08
C TYR A 654 20.81 18.35 -15.54
N LEU A 655 22.07 18.22 -15.96
CA LEU A 655 22.90 19.35 -16.37
C LEU A 655 22.34 20.07 -17.61
N HIS A 656 21.86 19.31 -18.59
CA HIS A 656 21.20 19.85 -19.78
C HIS A 656 19.87 20.51 -19.43
N ALA A 657 19.04 19.87 -18.62
CA ALA A 657 17.74 20.41 -18.22
C ALA A 657 17.84 21.69 -17.36
N SER A 658 18.90 21.79 -16.55
CA SER A 658 19.10 22.92 -15.64
C SER A 658 20.04 23.99 -16.18
N ARG A 659 20.39 23.98 -17.48
CA ARG A 659 21.50 24.80 -18.04
C ARG A 659 21.43 26.28 -17.68
N ASN A 660 20.23 26.84 -17.65
CA ASN A 660 19.99 28.25 -17.34
C ASN A 660 19.71 28.52 -15.84
N TRP A 661 19.83 27.50 -14.98
CA TRP A 661 19.55 27.64 -13.55
C TRP A 661 20.80 28.13 -12.81
N THR A 662 20.63 29.19 -12.03
CA THR A 662 21.68 29.80 -11.18
C THR A 662 21.53 29.43 -9.70
N LYS A 663 20.70 28.42 -9.39
CA LYS A 663 20.41 27.95 -8.02
C LYS A 663 21.71 27.66 -7.26
N VAL A 664 21.79 28.15 -6.03
CA VAL A 664 22.85 27.82 -5.06
C VAL A 664 22.21 27.52 -3.70
N TYR A 665 22.64 26.45 -3.05
CA TYR A 665 22.17 26.11 -1.71
C TYR A 665 22.80 27.01 -0.65
N THR A 666 22.01 27.92 -0.09
CA THR A 666 22.44 28.85 0.97
C THR A 666 22.41 28.20 2.35
N LYS A 667 21.48 27.26 2.58
CA LYS A 667 21.34 26.50 3.83
C LYS A 667 21.33 24.99 3.53
N PRO A 668 22.47 24.43 3.13
CA PRO A 668 22.58 23.03 2.73
C PRO A 668 22.13 22.05 3.81
N GLU A 669 22.18 22.44 5.09
CA GLU A 669 21.67 21.63 6.20
C GLU A 669 20.18 21.29 6.04
N TYR A 670 19.33 22.15 5.47
CA TYR A 670 17.91 21.80 5.29
C TYR A 670 17.66 20.80 4.16
N HIS A 671 18.63 20.66 3.25
CA HIS A 671 18.51 19.83 2.05
C HIS A 671 19.36 18.56 2.13
N TRP A 672 20.44 18.60 2.91
CA TRP A 672 21.38 17.49 3.09
C TRP A 672 21.32 16.98 4.51
N ASP A 673 21.34 17.85 5.52
CA ASP A 673 21.59 17.51 6.92
C ASP A 673 20.49 18.00 7.87
N THR A 674 19.25 17.59 7.61
CA THR A 674 18.26 17.74 8.66
C THR A 674 18.48 16.60 9.63
N LEU A 675 18.97 16.95 10.81
CA LEU A 675 18.82 16.21 12.07
C LEU A 675 17.36 15.70 12.29
N ASP A 676 16.38 16.19 11.52
CA ASP A 676 14.99 15.71 11.48
C ASP A 676 14.77 14.43 10.64
N GLN A 677 15.70 14.05 9.77
CA GLN A 677 15.55 12.87 8.90
C GLN A 677 16.18 11.60 9.49
N CYS A 678 17.12 11.73 10.43
CA CYS A 678 17.68 10.61 11.17
C CYS A 678 17.18 10.63 12.61
N ILE A 679 16.56 9.54 13.06
CA ILE A 679 16.01 9.44 14.42
C ILE A 679 17.08 8.94 15.39
N LYS A 680 17.07 9.46 16.63
CA LYS A 680 17.98 8.98 17.68
C LYS A 680 17.63 7.53 18.05
N PRO A 681 18.63 6.70 18.39
CA PRO A 681 18.38 5.31 18.78
C PRO A 681 17.37 5.16 19.92
N LYS A 682 17.46 6.02 20.96
CA LYS A 682 16.51 5.99 22.09
C LYS A 682 15.06 6.16 21.65
N ASP A 683 14.82 7.04 20.69
CA ASP A 683 13.48 7.29 20.16
C ASP A 683 13.03 6.17 19.19
N TYR A 684 13.97 5.59 18.45
CA TYR A 684 13.68 4.49 17.51
C TYR A 684 13.32 3.19 18.23
N TYR A 685 14.06 2.84 19.28
CA TYR A 685 13.91 1.56 19.98
C TYR A 685 12.79 1.56 21.04
N LYS A 686 12.26 2.73 21.38
CA LYS A 686 11.08 2.85 22.23
C LYS A 686 9.91 2.06 21.63
N GLU A 687 9.28 1.22 22.45
CA GLU A 687 8.16 0.34 22.10
C GLU A 687 8.47 -0.82 21.13
N ILE A 688 9.72 -0.96 20.65
CA ILE A 688 10.15 -2.08 19.78
C ILE A 688 11.26 -2.94 20.40
N ALA A 689 12.01 -2.38 21.36
CA ALA A 689 13.03 -3.05 22.15
C ALA A 689 13.34 -2.21 23.40
N ASP A 690 12.37 -2.06 24.30
CA ASP A 690 12.57 -1.26 25.53
C ASP A 690 13.75 -1.79 26.37
N GLU A 691 13.98 -3.11 26.31
CA GLU A 691 15.11 -3.82 26.94
C GLU A 691 16.50 -3.35 26.52
N ILE A 692 16.65 -2.63 25.40
CA ILE A 692 17.95 -2.06 25.01
C ILE A 692 18.11 -0.60 25.38
N LEU A 693 17.06 0.08 25.86
CA LEU A 693 17.12 1.51 26.17
C LEU A 693 18.13 1.84 27.27
N GLU A 694 18.38 0.90 28.19
CA GLU A 694 19.39 1.01 29.24
C GLU A 694 20.83 0.89 28.70
N GLU A 695 21.02 0.20 27.57
CA GLU A 695 22.32 0.01 26.91
C GLU A 695 22.65 1.14 25.90
N LEU A 696 21.72 2.09 25.67
CA LEU A 696 21.83 3.21 24.72
C LEU A 696 22.28 4.52 25.38
#